data_AF-A0A3L7V4A2-F1
#
_entry.id   AF-A0A3L7V4A2-F1
#
_cell.length_a   1.000
_cell.length_b   1.000
_cell.length_c   1.000
_cell.angle_alpha   90.00
_cell.angle_beta   90.00
_cell.angle_gamma   90.00
#
_symmetry.space_group_name_H-M   'P 1'
#
loop_
_entity.id
_entity.type
_entity.pdbx_description
1 polymer ?
#
loop_
_entity_poly.entity_id
_entity_poly.type
_entity_poly.pdbx_seq_one_letter_code
_entity_poly.pdbx_strand_id
1 'polypeptide(L)'
;MRVSPWLNSLCVGSVQTKSARRRSRRRGVGFGQGAAAFSGSRLMRKTSNSLDSAIESLEERTVPSAFVLFIQATGELHISMTSADNVTVEVNPVTSNVQVLANGLPVGSMPTITPDQVQLLIVTGSDSNNTLDLSGVDSSFSSLTSIQVSGGDGNDTILGSATLASTLSGGNGADTITGGTAADSLFGNDGTDRINGDDGDDTIKGGNGADTVNAGLGNDSILGGDGTDRLNGEGGDDTVFGNDGNDVLNGDSNGGTGNDVMDGGAGNDTLNAGDGNDNLNGGLDNDSLRGGDGNDTLFGGAGNDVGLGEAGNDTVNGQAGNDTLEGGADNDSVDGGTQDDKIFGDDSVGTGNGNDTLKAGDGNDTADGGAGNDTLFGGIGDDALLGGDGNDSISGDGGNDTIQGGNGNDTLNGIDGNDVIFGDDSFGTITGDDLINGGAGNDSLVGGSGNDNIIGGNGNDTLNGGDGDDTLNGQGGNDSNSGGAGSNSIIFDPNDGTDTAGNGSEGGADTLVLAGTIAADSIAISQSGGYMKVSVGSNSITVAPNVSHVIINGGNGNDTVTVGALDSVSPVFIEVNGEIGNDVLNGNGASIGGVRLMLNGGEGNDVITGTGAIDSLFGGNGNDSILGGGGNDIMSGDSGNDTLKGEVGNDNITGGDGNDIVQGGAGNDNIDGGTANDNLDGGDGNDTISGSDGADTVTGANGNDSLRGGVGNDSVNGGNGNDSIDGGESDDTLLGLAGNDKIFGRDGNDYIDGGDNDDIANGGNGDDTVIGGLGNDLLGGEDGNDTLNGGAGNDSLLGGDGDDSMLGGAGSDSMLGGDGDDTLNGQGGADVLAGNEGTDAIVDDSAEINESFTFPTSVLTALDIL
;
A
#
# COMPACT_ATOMS: atom_id res chain seq x y z
N MET A 1 -25.77 28.76 -3.61
CA MET A 1 -26.29 30.13 -3.35
C MET A 1 -25.83 31.03 -4.49
N ARG A 2 -26.68 31.99 -4.92
CA ARG A 2 -26.47 32.84 -6.10
C ARG A 2 -25.73 34.14 -5.73
N VAL A 3 -24.73 34.53 -6.51
CA VAL A 3 -24.47 35.95 -6.84
C VAL A 3 -24.12 36.02 -8.34
N SER A 4 -24.77 36.94 -9.05
CA SER A 4 -24.67 37.13 -10.51
C SER A 4 -23.98 38.47 -10.82
N PRO A 5 -23.22 38.60 -11.94
CA PRO A 5 -22.61 39.85 -12.37
C PRO A 5 -23.48 40.60 -13.40
N TRP A 6 -23.48 41.94 -13.31
CA TRP A 6 -23.93 42.91 -14.32
C TRP A 6 -22.77 43.94 -14.38
N LEU A 7 -22.31 44.50 -15.50
CA LEU A 7 -22.99 44.90 -16.73
C LEU A 7 -21.91 45.29 -17.76
N ASN A 8 -22.03 44.80 -18.99
CA ASN A 8 -21.26 45.27 -20.15
C ASN A 8 -22.26 45.76 -21.20
N SER A 9 -22.12 47.00 -21.72
CA SER A 9 -22.59 47.37 -23.06
C SER A 9 -22.18 48.80 -23.43
N LEU A 10 -21.44 48.98 -24.54
CA LEU A 10 -22.07 49.58 -25.72
C LEU A 10 -21.25 49.40 -27.03
N CYS A 11 -21.95 48.81 -27.99
CA CYS A 11 -21.96 49.12 -29.44
C CYS A 11 -20.74 48.89 -30.34
N VAL A 12 -20.83 47.76 -31.05
CA VAL A 12 -20.33 47.49 -32.40
C VAL A 12 -21.02 48.37 -33.45
N GLY A 13 -20.24 48.91 -34.38
CA GLY A 13 -20.70 49.46 -35.66
C GLY A 13 -19.83 48.90 -36.80
N SER A 14 -20.44 48.08 -37.66
CA SER A 14 -19.83 47.49 -38.84
C SER A 14 -19.92 48.41 -40.07
N VAL A 15 -18.99 48.26 -41.03
CA VAL A 15 -19.26 47.93 -42.46
C VAL A 15 -18.00 48.14 -43.33
N GLN A 16 -17.58 47.03 -43.94
CA GLN A 16 -16.93 46.78 -45.25
C GLN A 16 -16.20 47.88 -46.06
N THR A 17 -15.03 47.56 -46.63
CA THR A 17 -14.87 46.91 -47.95
C THR A 17 -13.42 46.94 -48.50
N LYS A 18 -13.12 45.91 -49.31
CA LYS A 18 -12.23 45.85 -50.49
C LYS A 18 -10.75 45.49 -50.33
N SER A 19 -10.52 44.19 -50.48
CA SER A 19 -9.35 43.58 -51.13
C SER A 19 -9.28 43.92 -52.62
N ALA A 20 -8.09 44.29 -53.11
CA ALA A 20 -7.71 44.21 -54.51
C ALA A 20 -6.24 43.76 -54.65
N ARG A 21 -6.05 42.51 -55.09
CA ARG A 21 -4.78 41.95 -55.58
C ARG A 21 -4.31 42.65 -56.86
N ARG A 22 -3.01 42.91 -56.99
CA ARG A 22 -2.21 42.53 -58.19
C ARG A 22 -0.68 42.67 -58.01
N ARG A 23 -0.02 41.53 -58.24
CA ARG A 23 1.27 41.29 -58.94
C ARG A 23 2.46 42.24 -58.66
N SER A 24 3.61 41.66 -58.32
CA SER A 24 4.69 41.34 -59.27
C SER A 24 6.04 41.07 -58.57
N ARG A 25 6.79 40.14 -59.16
CA ARG A 25 8.10 39.59 -58.79
C ARG A 25 9.23 40.60 -58.47
N ARG A 26 10.12 40.09 -57.62
CA ARG A 26 11.60 39.95 -57.75
C ARG A 26 12.50 40.88 -56.90
N ARG A 27 13.36 40.16 -56.14
CA ARG A 27 14.77 40.41 -55.79
C ARG A 27 15.11 41.51 -54.79
N GLY A 28 15.86 41.08 -53.76
CA GLY A 28 16.75 41.95 -52.98
C GLY A 28 17.03 41.35 -51.61
N VAL A 29 18.04 40.49 -51.52
CA VAL A 29 18.64 40.02 -50.25
C VAL A 29 19.39 41.19 -49.62
N GLY A 30 19.32 41.34 -48.29
CA GLY A 30 20.14 42.30 -47.55
C GLY A 30 19.87 42.28 -46.06
N PHE A 31 20.45 41.29 -45.37
CA PHE A 31 20.75 41.34 -43.94
C PHE A 31 22.06 42.12 -43.72
N GLY A 32 22.11 42.90 -42.65
CA GLY A 32 23.31 43.51 -42.08
C GLY A 32 22.90 44.23 -40.78
N GLN A 33 23.65 44.22 -39.69
CA GLN A 33 25.00 43.72 -39.41
C GLN A 33 25.13 43.47 -37.91
N GLY A 34 25.98 42.50 -37.53
CA GLY A 34 26.65 42.40 -36.24
C GLY A 34 28.16 42.44 -36.47
N ALA A 35 28.89 42.95 -35.49
CA ALA A 35 30.15 43.69 -35.58
C ALA A 35 31.42 42.90 -35.98
N ALA A 36 32.46 43.66 -36.37
CA ALA A 36 33.85 43.26 -36.16
C ALA A 36 34.75 44.49 -35.91
N ALA A 37 35.61 44.34 -34.91
CA ALA A 37 36.59 45.28 -34.38
C ALA A 37 37.68 45.70 -35.39
N PHE A 38 38.32 46.85 -35.16
CA PHE A 38 39.79 46.97 -35.14
C PHE A 38 40.28 48.36 -34.67
N SER A 39 41.41 48.35 -33.98
CA SER A 39 42.14 49.52 -33.48
C SER A 39 42.83 50.34 -34.59
N GLY A 40 43.12 51.64 -34.32
CA GLY A 40 44.21 52.34 -35.01
C GLY A 40 44.07 53.86 -35.23
N SER A 41 44.41 54.66 -34.22
CA SER A 41 45.24 55.89 -34.29
C SER A 41 44.86 57.15 -35.14
N ARG A 42 45.11 58.31 -34.49
CA ARG A 42 45.63 59.62 -34.96
C ARG A 42 44.69 60.84 -35.13
N LEU A 43 44.97 61.82 -34.25
CA LEU A 43 45.19 63.27 -34.48
C LEU A 43 44.05 64.13 -35.06
N MET A 44 43.59 65.13 -34.29
CA MET A 44 43.92 66.55 -34.53
C MET A 44 43.22 67.48 -33.52
N ARG A 45 44.04 68.34 -32.93
CA ARG A 45 43.74 69.49 -32.06
C ARG A 45 43.15 70.65 -32.87
N LYS A 46 42.16 71.38 -32.33
CA LYS A 46 41.97 72.80 -32.66
C LYS A 46 41.37 73.59 -31.50
N THR A 47 42.17 74.56 -31.06
CA THR A 47 41.87 75.66 -30.14
C THR A 47 41.19 76.82 -30.87
N SER A 48 40.32 77.58 -30.19
CA SER A 48 40.08 78.99 -30.51
C SER A 48 39.85 79.81 -29.24
N ASN A 49 40.79 80.72 -28.96
CA ASN A 49 40.64 81.85 -28.03
C ASN A 49 40.08 83.06 -28.79
N SER A 50 39.22 83.87 -28.15
CA SER A 50 39.41 85.33 -27.99
C SER A 50 38.31 85.88 -27.06
N LEU A 51 38.67 86.23 -25.82
CA LEU A 51 38.71 87.61 -25.29
C LEU A 51 37.41 88.42 -25.49
N ASP A 52 36.68 88.62 -24.40
CA ASP A 52 36.54 89.97 -23.82
C ASP A 52 36.25 89.88 -22.31
N SER A 53 37.11 90.51 -21.52
CA SER A 53 36.94 90.74 -20.09
C SER A 53 37.28 92.20 -19.84
N ALA A 54 36.27 93.01 -19.52
CA ALA A 54 36.29 93.95 -18.40
C ALA A 54 35.01 94.81 -18.39
N ILE A 55 34.52 95.04 -17.16
CA ILE A 55 33.55 96.08 -16.74
C ILE A 55 32.07 95.65 -16.84
N GLU A 56 31.56 94.96 -15.81
CA GLU A 56 30.76 95.60 -14.76
C GLU A 56 30.93 94.83 -13.44
N SER A 57 31.58 95.46 -12.45
CA SER A 57 31.40 95.11 -11.03
C SER A 57 30.32 96.03 -10.49
N LEU A 58 29.11 95.51 -10.29
CA LEU A 58 28.06 96.18 -9.55
C LEU A 58 27.51 95.19 -8.52
N GLU A 59 27.82 95.49 -7.26
CA GLU A 59 27.21 95.00 -6.02
C GLU A 59 27.11 93.48 -5.83
N GLU A 60 28.18 92.89 -5.30
CA GLU A 60 28.08 91.68 -4.47
C GLU A 60 27.38 92.07 -3.16
N ARG A 61 26.05 92.18 -3.21
CA ARG A 61 25.24 92.03 -2.00
C ARG A 61 25.35 90.57 -1.65
N THR A 62 26.04 90.26 -0.56
CA THR A 62 25.89 88.97 0.12
C THR A 62 24.42 88.82 0.47
N VAL A 63 23.69 88.13 -0.40
CA VAL A 63 22.34 87.67 -0.11
C VAL A 63 22.50 86.73 1.09
N PRO A 64 21.72 86.91 2.18
CA PRO A 64 21.72 85.94 3.25
C PRO A 64 21.45 84.56 2.65
N SER A 65 22.34 83.62 2.93
CA SER A 65 22.27 82.29 2.34
C SER A 65 21.11 81.48 2.94
N ALA A 66 20.75 81.78 4.20
CA ALA A 66 19.54 81.30 4.89
C ALA A 66 18.63 82.44 5.42
N PHE A 67 17.31 82.23 5.35
CA PHE A 67 16.26 83.11 5.84
C PHE A 67 15.41 82.41 6.92
N VAL A 68 14.99 83.17 7.94
CA VAL A 68 14.15 82.66 9.02
C VAL A 68 12.92 83.55 9.19
N LEU A 69 11.73 82.94 9.26
CA LEU A 69 10.44 83.58 9.52
C LEU A 69 9.70 82.87 10.66
N PHE A 70 9.25 83.63 11.66
CA PHE A 70 8.42 83.10 12.75
C PHE A 70 7.03 83.74 12.75
N ILE A 71 5.98 82.93 12.71
CA ILE A 71 4.58 83.36 12.71
C ILE A 71 4.00 83.18 14.12
N GLN A 72 4.08 84.25 14.94
CA GLN A 72 3.62 84.21 16.34
C GLN A 72 2.16 83.76 16.55
N ALA A 73 1.29 83.99 15.57
CA ALA A 73 -0.14 83.66 15.69
C ALA A 73 -0.42 82.15 15.60
N THR A 74 0.43 81.41 14.88
CA THR A 74 0.29 79.97 14.63
C THR A 74 1.43 79.15 15.25
N GLY A 75 2.52 79.80 15.69
CA GLY A 75 3.69 79.13 16.26
C GLY A 75 4.60 78.50 15.21
N GLU A 76 4.48 78.87 13.94
CA GLU A 76 5.27 78.27 12.85
C GLU A 76 6.64 78.93 12.71
N LEU A 77 7.71 78.13 12.65
CA LEU A 77 9.08 78.55 12.37
C LEU A 77 9.51 78.01 11.01
N HIS A 78 9.70 78.92 10.04
CA HIS A 78 10.10 78.60 8.67
C HIS A 78 11.56 79.00 8.46
N ILE A 79 12.36 78.09 7.91
CA ILE A 79 13.77 78.29 7.58
C ILE A 79 13.94 77.93 6.10
N SER A 80 14.50 78.83 5.29
CA SER A 80 14.73 78.56 3.87
C SER A 80 16.12 78.98 3.41
N MET A 81 16.71 78.21 2.50
CA MET A 81 18.05 78.45 1.95
C MET A 81 17.96 78.92 0.50
N THR A 82 18.99 79.60 0.02
CA THR A 82 19.11 80.03 -1.39
C THR A 82 20.40 79.58 -2.05
N SER A 83 21.26 78.88 -1.30
CA SER A 83 22.54 78.33 -1.74
C SER A 83 22.96 77.18 -0.82
N ALA A 84 24.06 76.51 -1.16
CA ALA A 84 24.72 75.54 -0.30
C ALA A 84 25.04 76.14 1.09
N ASP A 85 24.50 75.53 2.13
CA ASP A 85 24.62 75.96 3.53
C ASP A 85 24.55 74.74 4.46
N ASN A 86 25.29 74.81 5.56
CA ASN A 86 25.08 73.96 6.73
C ASN A 86 24.21 74.71 7.76
N VAL A 87 22.99 74.24 7.99
CA VAL A 87 22.04 74.84 8.91
C VAL A 87 21.78 73.91 10.09
N THR A 88 21.97 74.44 11.30
CA THR A 88 21.67 73.75 12.56
C THR A 88 20.57 74.49 13.30
N VAL A 89 19.59 73.76 13.83
CA VAL A 89 18.55 74.30 14.74
C VAL A 89 18.74 73.71 16.13
N GLU A 90 18.93 74.57 17.13
CA GLU A 90 19.18 74.13 18.50
C GLU A 90 18.72 75.16 19.55
N VAL A 91 18.67 74.77 20.81
CA VAL A 91 18.47 75.71 21.93
C VAL A 91 19.80 76.30 22.36
N ASN A 92 19.94 77.62 22.34
CA ASN A 92 21.16 78.29 22.75
C ASN A 92 21.47 78.00 24.23
N PRO A 93 22.63 77.44 24.57
CA PRO A 93 22.94 76.99 25.94
C PRO A 93 23.10 78.14 26.95
N VAL A 94 23.28 79.38 26.47
CA VAL A 94 23.44 80.58 27.29
C VAL A 94 22.12 81.32 27.49
N THR A 95 21.29 81.41 26.45
CA THR A 95 20.07 82.24 26.47
C THR A 95 18.77 81.46 26.63
N SER A 96 18.81 80.12 26.47
CA SER A 96 17.64 79.23 26.48
C SER A 96 16.57 79.56 25.44
N ASN A 97 16.91 80.36 24.42
CA ASN A 97 16.06 80.63 23.28
C ASN A 97 16.49 79.76 22.09
N VAL A 98 15.57 79.51 21.16
CA VAL A 98 15.86 78.85 19.89
C VAL A 98 16.89 79.68 19.12
N GLN A 99 17.90 79.02 18.55
CA GLN A 99 18.83 79.62 17.61
C GLN A 99 18.95 78.78 16.35
N VAL A 100 19.13 79.47 15.21
CA VAL A 100 19.44 78.86 13.92
C VAL A 100 20.81 79.35 13.52
N LEU A 101 21.72 78.41 13.29
CA LEU A 101 23.08 78.65 12.86
C LEU A 101 23.17 78.33 11.37
N ALA A 102 23.67 79.27 10.56
CA ALA A 102 24.03 79.04 9.16
C ALA A 102 25.56 79.08 9.05
N ASN A 103 26.16 77.99 8.59
CA ASN A 103 27.60 77.76 8.53
C ASN A 103 28.29 78.04 9.89
N GLY A 104 27.63 77.65 10.99
CA GLY A 104 28.09 77.84 12.37
C GLY A 104 27.93 79.25 12.95
N LEU A 105 27.30 80.18 12.22
CA LEU A 105 27.04 81.55 12.69
C LEU A 105 25.54 81.81 12.90
N PRO A 106 25.12 82.47 13.99
CA PRO A 106 23.70 82.79 14.21
C PRO A 106 23.10 83.67 13.11
N VAL A 107 21.91 83.31 12.61
CA VAL A 107 21.17 84.11 11.62
C VAL A 107 20.65 85.40 12.26
N GLY A 108 21.19 86.55 11.83
CA GLY A 108 21.09 87.83 12.55
C GLY A 108 19.73 88.54 12.62
N SER A 109 18.65 87.96 12.07
CA SER A 109 17.31 88.58 11.98
C SER A 109 16.21 87.85 12.76
N MET A 110 16.56 86.95 13.68
CA MET A 110 15.57 86.16 14.42
C MET A 110 15.00 86.91 15.65
N PRO A 111 13.67 86.90 15.88
CA PRO A 111 13.10 87.34 17.15
C PRO A 111 13.48 86.40 18.30
N THR A 112 13.39 86.85 19.55
CA THR A 112 13.57 85.98 20.72
C THR A 112 12.39 85.00 20.80
N ILE A 113 12.67 83.71 20.55
CA ILE A 113 11.69 82.62 20.54
C ILE A 113 12.09 81.62 21.61
N THR A 114 11.19 81.29 22.53
CA THR A 114 11.38 80.18 23.47
C THR A 114 10.88 78.87 22.84
N PRO A 115 11.46 77.69 23.15
CA PRO A 115 11.09 76.42 22.50
C PRO A 115 9.59 76.06 22.59
N ASP A 116 8.90 76.45 23.67
CA ASP A 116 7.45 76.28 23.88
C ASP A 116 6.58 77.12 22.95
N GLN A 117 7.15 78.07 22.21
CA GLN A 117 6.41 78.89 21.25
C GLN A 117 6.34 78.28 19.85
N VAL A 118 7.17 77.26 19.55
CA VAL A 118 7.21 76.61 18.24
C VAL A 118 6.24 75.43 18.23
N GLN A 119 5.26 75.46 17.34
CA GLN A 119 4.28 74.40 17.13
C GLN A 119 4.52 73.59 15.86
N LEU A 120 5.14 74.21 14.84
CA LEU A 120 5.51 73.59 13.57
C LEU A 120 6.86 74.14 13.12
N LEU A 121 7.80 73.26 12.79
CA LEU A 121 9.10 73.61 12.25
C LEU A 121 9.16 73.17 10.78
N ILE A 122 9.43 74.12 9.87
CA ILE A 122 9.58 73.86 8.44
C ILE A 122 10.97 74.32 8.00
N VAL A 123 11.73 73.42 7.38
CA VAL A 123 13.06 73.69 6.85
C VAL A 123 13.11 73.32 5.37
N THR A 124 13.47 74.25 4.50
CA THR A 124 13.53 74.03 3.04
C THR A 124 14.90 74.44 2.51
N GLY A 125 15.69 73.47 2.07
CA GLY A 125 16.97 73.69 1.41
C GLY A 125 16.82 74.29 0.01
N SER A 126 17.93 74.27 -0.72
CA SER A 126 18.10 74.94 -2.02
C SER A 126 18.45 73.91 -3.10
N ASP A 127 18.60 74.37 -4.35
CA ASP A 127 19.06 73.53 -5.47
C ASP A 127 20.56 73.16 -5.38
N SER A 128 21.18 73.22 -4.20
CA SER A 128 22.61 73.00 -3.98
C SER A 128 22.79 72.24 -2.67
N ASN A 129 23.83 71.41 -2.59
CA ASN A 129 24.10 70.56 -1.43
C ASN A 129 24.04 71.34 -0.09
N ASN A 130 23.08 70.95 0.73
CA ASN A 130 22.78 71.46 2.05
C ASN A 130 23.07 70.41 3.12
N THR A 131 23.45 70.86 4.32
CA THR A 131 23.44 70.02 5.52
C THR A 131 22.42 70.60 6.47
N LEU A 132 21.38 69.85 6.79
CA LEU A 132 20.25 70.26 7.61
C LEU A 132 20.26 69.44 8.90
N ASP A 133 20.77 70.02 9.99
CA ASP A 133 20.95 69.34 11.28
C ASP A 133 19.91 69.81 12.31
N LEU A 134 18.97 68.93 12.62
CA LEU A 134 17.92 69.13 13.61
C LEU A 134 18.12 68.29 14.88
N SER A 135 19.29 67.66 15.06
CA SER A 135 19.58 66.85 16.24
C SER A 135 19.49 67.64 17.56
N GLY A 136 19.66 68.97 17.49
CA GLY A 136 19.47 69.90 18.62
C GLY A 136 18.03 70.31 18.90
N VAL A 137 17.06 69.85 18.10
CA VAL A 137 15.63 69.95 18.36
C VAL A 137 15.22 68.71 19.12
N ASP A 138 14.83 68.86 20.38
CA ASP A 138 14.53 67.74 21.29
C ASP A 138 13.25 67.99 22.09
N SER A 139 12.97 67.13 23.06
CA SER A 139 11.85 67.25 24.00
C SER A 139 11.71 68.60 24.74
N SER A 140 12.72 69.49 24.71
CA SER A 140 12.59 70.86 25.22
C SER A 140 11.59 71.70 24.40
N PHE A 141 11.33 71.33 23.15
CA PHE A 141 10.29 71.91 22.28
C PHE A 141 8.90 71.33 22.61
N SER A 142 8.43 71.52 23.84
CA SER A 142 7.24 70.85 24.39
C SER A 142 5.90 71.15 23.70
N SER A 143 5.84 72.12 22.79
CA SER A 143 4.64 72.48 22.02
C SER A 143 4.75 72.14 20.54
N LEU A 144 5.88 71.58 20.10
CA LEU A 144 6.12 71.18 18.74
C LEU A 144 5.28 69.94 18.41
N THR A 145 4.54 70.02 17.31
CA THR A 145 3.63 68.96 16.86
C THR A 145 4.04 68.33 15.54
N SER A 146 4.93 68.98 14.80
CA SER A 146 5.44 68.48 13.53
C SER A 146 6.75 69.18 13.16
N ILE A 147 7.67 68.39 12.61
CA ILE A 147 8.90 68.83 11.95
C ILE A 147 8.79 68.40 10.49
N GLN A 148 9.03 69.33 9.57
CA GLN A 148 8.99 69.08 8.12
C GLN A 148 10.26 69.62 7.48
N VAL A 149 11.01 68.77 6.80
CA VAL A 149 12.27 69.12 6.14
C VAL A 149 12.23 68.71 4.67
N SER A 150 12.74 69.57 3.80
CA SER A 150 12.98 69.28 2.39
C SER A 150 14.40 69.74 2.03
N GLY A 151 15.22 68.85 1.46
CA GLY A 151 16.59 69.12 1.01
C GLY A 151 16.63 70.01 -0.22
N GLY A 152 15.91 69.63 -1.29
CA GLY A 152 15.84 70.40 -2.53
C GLY A 152 16.29 69.55 -3.72
N ASP A 153 17.11 70.12 -4.62
CA ASP A 153 17.63 69.42 -5.81
C ASP A 153 19.13 69.04 -5.68
N GLY A 154 19.73 69.28 -4.51
CA GLY A 154 21.15 69.03 -4.24
C GLY A 154 21.39 67.65 -3.63
N ASN A 155 22.66 67.26 -3.48
CA ASN A 155 22.99 66.11 -2.64
C ASN A 155 23.06 66.59 -1.19
N ASP A 156 21.99 66.37 -0.46
CA ASP A 156 21.73 66.93 0.85
C ASP A 156 22.01 65.92 1.96
N THR A 157 22.33 66.44 3.14
CA THR A 157 22.49 65.63 4.36
C THR A 157 21.52 66.15 5.40
N ILE A 158 20.53 65.34 5.77
CA ILE A 158 19.45 65.71 6.68
C ILE A 158 19.56 64.84 7.94
N LEU A 159 19.71 65.48 9.09
CA LEU A 159 19.65 64.83 10.40
C LEU A 159 18.39 65.32 11.12
N GLY A 160 17.49 64.41 11.44
CA GLY A 160 16.23 64.64 12.14
C GLY A 160 16.40 65.03 13.60
N SER A 161 15.26 65.24 14.27
CA SER A 161 15.26 65.37 15.72
C SER A 161 15.60 64.02 16.34
N ALA A 162 16.53 64.00 17.30
CA ALA A 162 16.90 62.75 17.97
C ALA A 162 15.77 62.12 18.80
N THR A 163 14.68 62.84 19.11
CA THR A 163 13.65 62.37 20.08
C THR A 163 12.22 62.69 19.67
N LEU A 164 11.99 63.40 18.57
CA LEU A 164 10.67 63.83 18.13
C LEU A 164 10.45 63.38 16.69
N ALA A 165 9.23 62.92 16.41
CA ALA A 165 8.81 62.52 15.07
C ALA A 165 9.01 63.64 14.04
N SER A 166 9.61 63.27 12.93
CA SER A 166 10.09 64.14 11.86
C SER A 166 9.63 63.63 10.50
N THR A 167 9.22 64.56 9.63
CA THR A 167 8.98 64.27 8.21
C THR A 167 10.16 64.85 7.42
N LEU A 168 11.03 64.00 6.90
CA LEU A 168 12.27 64.38 6.23
C LEU A 168 12.23 63.95 4.76
N SER A 169 12.47 64.89 3.84
CA SER A 169 12.50 64.64 2.40
C SER A 169 13.84 65.11 1.83
N GLY A 170 14.56 64.23 1.13
CA GLY A 170 15.78 64.56 0.39
C GLY A 170 15.47 65.48 -0.80
N GLY A 171 14.73 64.93 -1.77
CA GLY A 171 14.31 65.65 -2.96
C GLY A 171 14.99 65.06 -4.19
N ASN A 172 15.51 65.87 -5.10
CA ASN A 172 16.34 65.33 -6.17
C ASN A 172 17.81 65.34 -5.74
N GLY A 173 18.58 64.33 -6.07
CA GLY A 173 20.01 64.25 -5.72
C GLY A 173 20.33 62.97 -4.99
N ALA A 174 21.61 62.71 -4.72
CA ALA A 174 21.99 61.58 -3.88
C ALA A 174 22.10 62.05 -2.43
N ASP A 175 21.06 61.78 -1.65
CA ASP A 175 20.83 62.33 -0.33
C ASP A 175 21.25 61.38 0.79
N THR A 176 21.51 61.94 1.97
CA THR A 176 21.71 61.17 3.20
C THR A 176 20.73 61.67 4.25
N ILE A 177 19.82 60.80 4.68
CA ILE A 177 18.76 61.12 5.63
C ILE A 177 18.95 60.26 6.88
N THR A 178 18.82 60.86 8.05
CA THR A 178 18.88 60.16 9.34
C THR A 178 17.74 60.63 10.23
N GLY A 179 16.93 59.71 10.72
CA GLY A 179 15.86 59.94 11.68
C GLY A 179 16.35 60.12 13.12
N GLY A 180 15.55 59.68 14.08
CA GLY A 180 15.82 59.68 15.50
C GLY A 180 15.12 58.51 16.20
N THR A 181 14.87 58.62 17.51
CA THR A 181 14.28 57.50 18.29
C THR A 181 12.74 57.49 18.33
N ALA A 182 12.08 58.13 17.37
CA ALA A 182 10.63 58.29 17.34
C ALA A 182 10.15 58.00 15.93
N ALA A 183 8.92 57.51 15.79
CA ALA A 183 8.31 57.20 14.50
C ALA A 183 8.41 58.37 13.50
N ASP A 184 9.33 58.24 12.55
CA ASP A 184 9.70 59.21 11.54
C ASP A 184 9.08 58.86 10.18
N SER A 185 9.03 59.84 9.29
CA SER A 185 8.64 59.64 7.89
C SER A 185 9.74 60.17 6.98
N LEU A 186 10.46 59.26 6.33
CA LEU A 186 11.68 59.53 5.59
C LEU A 186 11.46 59.28 4.10
N PHE A 187 11.83 60.23 3.24
CA PHE A 187 11.62 60.17 1.79
C PHE A 187 12.89 60.56 1.03
N GLY A 188 13.50 59.64 0.27
CA GLY A 188 14.62 59.95 -0.63
C GLY A 188 14.15 60.79 -1.83
N ASN A 189 13.18 60.26 -2.57
CA ASN A 189 12.65 60.74 -3.86
C ASN A 189 13.54 60.38 -5.04
N ASP A 190 14.14 61.33 -5.79
CA ASP A 190 14.91 61.00 -7.00
C ASP A 190 16.39 61.01 -6.65
N GLY A 191 17.10 59.89 -6.74
CA GLY A 191 18.43 59.87 -6.16
C GLY A 191 19.18 58.55 -6.19
N THR A 192 20.05 58.42 -5.21
CA THR A 192 20.75 57.18 -4.84
C THR A 192 21.04 57.45 -3.38
N ASP A 193 20.01 57.21 -2.59
CA ASP A 193 19.85 57.81 -1.29
C ASP A 193 20.28 56.85 -0.20
N ARG A 194 20.79 57.41 0.89
CA ARG A 194 21.15 56.65 2.08
C ARG A 194 20.28 57.08 3.24
N ILE A 195 19.36 56.22 3.64
CA ILE A 195 18.37 56.52 4.69
C ILE A 195 18.65 55.64 5.91
N ASN A 196 18.62 56.24 7.09
CA ASN A 196 18.75 55.57 8.38
C ASN A 196 17.59 56.00 9.29
N GLY A 197 16.72 55.08 9.71
CA GLY A 197 15.59 55.36 10.60
C GLY A 197 16.02 55.65 12.04
N ASP A 198 16.94 54.82 12.56
CA ASP A 198 17.35 54.71 13.96
C ASP A 198 16.36 53.87 14.80
N ASP A 199 15.72 54.40 15.85
CA ASP A 199 14.77 53.60 16.65
C ASP A 199 13.35 54.16 16.44
N GLY A 200 12.32 53.33 16.54
CA GLY A 200 10.92 53.72 16.41
C GLY A 200 10.27 53.08 15.18
N ASP A 201 8.94 53.13 15.12
CA ASP A 201 8.18 52.56 14.00
C ASP A 201 8.16 53.57 12.83
N ASP A 202 9.13 53.47 11.94
CA ASP A 202 9.39 54.43 10.88
C ASP A 202 8.66 54.07 9.58
N THR A 203 8.34 55.11 8.79
CA THR A 203 7.87 54.96 7.41
C THR A 203 8.90 55.52 6.46
N ILE A 204 9.54 54.65 5.69
CA ILE A 204 10.67 55.00 4.82
C ILE A 204 10.33 54.75 3.36
N LYS A 205 10.65 55.70 2.49
CA LYS A 205 10.55 55.55 1.03
C LYS A 205 11.86 55.96 0.36
N GLY A 206 12.49 55.06 -0.39
CA GLY A 206 13.65 55.35 -1.24
C GLY A 206 13.25 56.29 -2.37
N GLY A 207 12.48 55.79 -3.33
CA GLY A 207 11.99 56.53 -4.48
C GLY A 207 12.59 55.99 -5.78
N ASN A 208 13.03 56.87 -6.66
CA ASN A 208 13.73 56.48 -7.88
C ASN A 208 15.24 56.51 -7.60
N GLY A 209 15.99 55.46 -7.91
CA GLY A 209 17.40 55.43 -7.58
C GLY A 209 17.87 54.07 -7.12
N ALA A 210 19.17 53.89 -6.92
CA ALA A 210 19.64 52.72 -6.18
C ALA A 210 19.84 53.12 -4.72
N ASP A 211 18.85 52.85 -3.88
CA ASP A 211 18.78 53.38 -2.52
C ASP A 211 19.32 52.37 -1.51
N THR A 212 19.80 52.87 -0.37
CA THR A 212 20.20 52.05 0.77
C THR A 212 19.48 52.52 2.02
N VAL A 213 18.62 51.66 2.55
CA VAL A 213 17.82 51.89 3.75
C VAL A 213 18.28 50.97 4.86
N ASN A 214 18.49 51.53 6.05
CA ASN A 214 18.51 50.80 7.31
C ASN A 214 17.42 51.40 8.19
N ALA A 215 16.39 50.66 8.54
CA ALA A 215 15.29 51.20 9.33
C ALA A 215 15.66 51.25 10.81
N GLY A 216 16.08 50.13 11.39
CA GLY A 216 16.72 50.08 12.70
C GLY A 216 15.86 49.31 13.70
N LEU A 217 15.64 49.82 14.91
CA LEU A 217 14.80 49.09 15.88
C LEU A 217 13.38 49.61 15.83
N GLY A 218 12.39 48.74 15.70
CA GLY A 218 10.98 49.15 15.63
C GLY A 218 10.25 48.34 14.58
N ASN A 219 8.94 48.53 14.47
CA ASN A 219 8.17 47.88 13.41
C ASN A 219 8.06 48.84 12.23
N ASP A 220 8.93 48.68 11.25
CA ASP A 220 9.17 49.64 10.18
C ASP A 220 8.40 49.30 8.90
N SER A 221 8.10 50.33 8.11
CA SER A 221 7.50 50.20 6.79
C SER A 221 8.40 50.84 5.74
N ILE A 222 8.99 50.01 4.88
CA ILE A 222 9.99 50.40 3.90
C ILE A 222 9.44 50.17 2.48
N LEU A 223 9.61 51.17 1.62
CA LEU A 223 9.33 51.09 0.18
C LEU A 223 10.59 51.52 -0.60
N GLY A 224 11.23 50.60 -1.32
CA GLY A 224 12.39 50.86 -2.18
C GLY A 224 12.04 51.81 -3.31
N GLY A 225 11.29 51.34 -4.29
CA GLY A 225 10.77 52.12 -5.41
C GLY A 225 11.33 51.64 -6.74
N ASP A 226 11.76 52.54 -7.62
CA ASP A 226 12.37 52.17 -8.90
C ASP A 226 13.89 52.12 -8.70
N GLY A 227 14.55 50.97 -8.85
CA GLY A 227 15.92 50.91 -8.37
C GLY A 227 16.66 49.60 -8.42
N THR A 228 17.69 49.54 -7.60
CA THR A 228 18.40 48.32 -7.21
C THR A 228 18.76 48.61 -5.78
N ASP A 229 17.82 48.34 -4.92
CA ASP A 229 17.76 48.87 -3.58
C ASP A 229 18.32 47.86 -2.59
N ARG A 230 18.84 48.39 -1.48
CA ARG A 230 19.31 47.58 -0.37
C ARG A 230 18.56 48.00 0.88
N LEU A 231 17.58 47.20 1.28
CA LEU A 231 16.61 47.51 2.32
C LEU A 231 16.86 46.58 3.52
N ASN A 232 17.16 47.14 4.69
CA ASN A 232 17.29 46.37 5.93
C ASN A 232 16.25 46.87 6.94
N GLY A 233 15.39 45.98 7.44
CA GLY A 233 14.49 46.20 8.57
C GLY A 233 15.27 46.35 9.88
N GLU A 234 16.19 45.43 10.11
CA GLU A 234 17.06 45.25 11.29
C GLU A 234 16.40 44.56 12.47
N GLY A 235 15.48 45.17 13.22
CA GLY A 235 14.87 44.47 14.34
C GLY A 235 13.49 44.97 14.74
N GLY A 236 12.51 44.09 14.62
CA GLY A 236 11.10 44.32 14.90
C GLY A 236 10.26 43.53 13.91
N ASP A 237 8.93 43.71 13.89
CA ASP A 237 8.12 43.10 12.81
C ASP A 237 8.02 44.11 11.66
N ASP A 238 8.84 43.92 10.62
CA ASP A 238 9.03 44.88 9.54
C ASP A 238 8.20 44.54 8.30
N THR A 239 7.89 45.55 7.51
CA THR A 239 7.25 45.40 6.20
C THR A 239 8.11 46.07 5.13
N VAL A 240 8.69 45.28 4.23
CA VAL A 240 9.69 45.73 3.26
C VAL A 240 9.23 45.42 1.83
N PHE A 241 9.13 46.44 0.98
CA PHE A 241 8.73 46.30 -0.43
C PHE A 241 9.83 46.84 -1.36
N GLY A 242 10.36 46.02 -2.27
CA GLY A 242 11.34 46.43 -3.29
C GLY A 242 10.71 47.26 -4.40
N ASN A 243 9.70 46.70 -5.08
CA ASN A 243 9.05 47.17 -6.31
C ASN A 243 9.88 46.88 -7.57
N ASP A 244 10.21 47.89 -8.39
CA ASP A 244 10.86 47.67 -9.68
C ASP A 244 12.38 47.68 -9.45
N GLY A 245 13.06 46.54 -9.53
CA GLY A 245 14.50 46.53 -9.28
C GLY A 245 15.08 45.14 -9.16
N ASN A 246 16.39 45.08 -8.94
CA ASN A 246 17.02 43.86 -8.46
C ASN A 246 17.44 44.13 -7.02
N ASP A 247 16.52 43.94 -6.11
CA ASP A 247 16.59 44.45 -4.76
C ASP A 247 17.15 43.40 -3.79
N VAL A 248 17.75 43.89 -2.71
CA VAL A 248 18.17 43.05 -1.59
C VAL A 248 17.42 43.50 -0.35
N LEU A 249 16.50 42.66 0.11
CA LEU A 249 15.67 42.88 1.28
C LEU A 249 16.20 41.98 2.39
N ASN A 250 16.46 42.56 3.56
CA ASN A 250 16.76 41.83 4.77
C ASN A 250 15.76 42.25 5.85
N GLY A 251 15.03 41.30 6.41
CA GLY A 251 14.14 41.52 7.55
C GLY A 251 14.98 41.82 8.78
N ASP A 252 15.46 40.77 9.43
CA ASP A 252 16.40 40.88 10.52
C ASP A 252 17.86 40.88 10.04
N SER A 253 18.63 41.83 10.56
CA SER A 253 20.08 41.80 10.45
C SER A 253 20.71 41.90 11.84
N ASN A 254 21.79 41.15 12.06
CA ASN A 254 22.52 41.11 13.34
C ASN A 254 21.79 40.45 14.53
N GLY A 255 20.84 39.56 14.29
CA GLY A 255 20.16 38.76 15.34
C GLY A 255 18.95 39.44 15.97
N GLY A 256 18.12 40.09 15.14
CA GLY A 256 16.73 40.38 15.45
C GLY A 256 15.89 39.09 15.55
N THR A 257 14.61 39.21 15.92
CA THR A 257 13.67 38.08 16.04
C THR A 257 12.25 38.49 15.62
N GLY A 258 12.14 39.19 14.49
CA GLY A 258 10.94 39.78 13.91
C GLY A 258 9.98 38.76 13.32
N ASN A 259 8.79 39.18 12.91
CA ASN A 259 7.97 38.41 11.95
C ASN A 259 7.71 39.35 10.78
N ASP A 260 8.51 39.18 9.75
CA ASP A 260 8.66 40.15 8.69
C ASP A 260 7.77 39.83 7.48
N VAL A 261 7.36 40.88 6.79
CA VAL A 261 6.64 40.77 5.52
C VAL A 261 7.47 41.42 4.43
N MET A 262 7.91 40.63 3.46
CA MET A 262 8.77 41.09 2.38
C MET A 262 8.19 40.77 1.00
N ASP A 263 8.31 41.71 0.08
CA ASP A 263 7.85 41.58 -1.31
C ASP A 263 8.89 42.23 -2.25
N GLY A 264 9.55 41.41 -3.06
CA GLY A 264 10.59 41.84 -4.00
C GLY A 264 10.00 42.73 -5.08
N GLY A 265 9.02 42.20 -5.82
CA GLY A 265 8.27 42.94 -6.82
C GLY A 265 8.62 42.49 -8.22
N ALA A 266 9.33 43.31 -8.98
CA ALA A 266 9.70 43.02 -10.36
C ALA A 266 11.21 43.13 -10.55
N GLY A 267 11.81 42.04 -11.02
CA GLY A 267 13.24 41.91 -11.28
C GLY A 267 13.81 40.79 -10.41
N ASN A 268 15.13 40.63 -10.40
CA ASN A 268 15.73 39.49 -9.72
C ASN A 268 16.15 39.88 -8.31
N ASP A 269 15.33 39.52 -7.33
CA ASP A 269 15.43 39.97 -5.96
C ASP A 269 16.11 38.93 -5.04
N THR A 270 16.63 39.40 -3.91
CA THR A 270 17.16 38.56 -2.85
C THR A 270 16.52 38.96 -1.52
N LEU A 271 15.72 38.08 -0.96
CA LEU A 271 15.00 38.27 0.29
C LEU A 271 15.59 37.32 1.36
N ASN A 272 16.08 37.87 2.47
CA ASN A 272 16.53 37.09 3.64
C ASN A 272 15.79 37.57 4.89
N ALA A 273 14.95 36.72 5.48
CA ALA A 273 14.08 37.16 6.57
C ALA A 273 14.77 37.11 7.93
N GLY A 274 15.37 35.97 8.29
CA GLY A 274 16.17 35.84 9.51
C GLY A 274 15.51 34.93 10.53
N ASP A 275 15.45 35.36 11.79
CA ASP A 275 14.77 34.57 12.83
C ASP A 275 13.33 35.10 12.93
N GLY A 276 12.30 34.27 12.80
CA GLY A 276 10.94 34.80 12.74
C GLY A 276 9.88 33.81 12.34
N ASN A 277 8.68 34.30 12.03
CA ASN A 277 7.73 33.53 11.22
C ASN A 277 7.35 34.48 10.09
N ASP A 278 8.09 34.38 9.00
CA ASP A 278 8.18 35.41 8.01
C ASP A 278 7.32 35.09 6.80
N ASN A 279 6.95 36.13 6.06
CA ASN A 279 6.17 36.00 4.83
C ASN A 279 6.87 36.71 3.67
N LEU A 280 7.38 35.93 2.73
CA LEU A 280 8.20 36.37 1.62
C LEU A 280 7.45 36.15 0.30
N ASN A 281 7.50 37.15 -0.57
CA ASN A 281 7.03 37.06 -1.96
C ASN A 281 8.13 37.57 -2.90
N GLY A 282 8.61 36.73 -3.82
CA GLY A 282 9.60 37.13 -4.83
C GLY A 282 8.98 38.09 -5.84
N GLY A 283 7.96 37.60 -6.54
CA GLY A 283 7.13 38.41 -7.44
C GLY A 283 7.29 37.99 -8.90
N LEU A 284 7.93 38.84 -9.71
CA LEU A 284 8.20 38.58 -11.13
C LEU A 284 9.71 38.46 -11.35
N ASP A 285 10.07 37.61 -12.32
CA ASP A 285 11.44 37.27 -12.66
C ASP A 285 12.07 36.34 -11.62
N ASN A 286 13.40 36.17 -11.61
CA ASN A 286 14.02 35.06 -10.87
C ASN A 286 14.56 35.51 -9.51
N ASP A 287 13.95 35.01 -8.45
CA ASP A 287 14.18 35.45 -7.09
C ASP A 287 14.89 34.42 -6.21
N SER A 288 15.54 34.92 -5.15
CA SER A 288 16.16 34.11 -4.11
C SER A 288 15.54 34.45 -2.76
N LEU A 289 14.84 33.49 -2.16
CA LEU A 289 14.13 33.64 -0.89
C LEU A 289 14.77 32.72 0.16
N ARG A 290 14.99 33.27 1.35
CA ARG A 290 15.44 32.53 2.54
C ARG A 290 14.60 32.96 3.74
N GLY A 291 13.88 32.00 4.33
CA GLY A 291 13.13 32.16 5.56
C GLY A 291 14.08 32.32 6.74
N GLY A 292 14.69 31.22 7.18
CA GLY A 292 15.67 31.20 8.26
C GLY A 292 15.16 30.37 9.44
N ASP A 293 15.28 30.88 10.66
CA ASP A 293 14.81 30.16 11.84
C ASP A 293 13.35 30.52 12.15
N GLY A 294 12.45 29.55 12.11
CA GLY A 294 11.05 29.62 12.52
C GLY A 294 10.11 29.21 11.39
N ASN A 295 8.78 29.39 11.55
CA ASN A 295 7.83 28.82 10.59
C ASN A 295 7.48 29.84 9.51
N ASP A 296 8.12 29.73 8.36
CA ASP A 296 8.08 30.73 7.32
C ASP A 296 7.12 30.37 6.18
N THR A 297 6.70 31.38 5.44
CA THR A 297 5.90 31.24 4.22
C THR A 297 6.59 31.95 3.07
N LEU A 298 7.02 31.20 2.05
CA LEU A 298 7.75 31.68 0.89
C LEU A 298 6.93 31.47 -0.37
N PHE A 299 6.77 32.52 -1.18
CA PHE A 299 6.18 32.47 -2.52
C PHE A 299 7.21 32.97 -3.55
N GLY A 300 7.67 32.10 -4.46
CA GLY A 300 8.58 32.48 -5.55
C GLY A 300 7.91 33.47 -6.50
N GLY A 301 6.85 33.03 -7.17
CA GLY A 301 6.06 33.87 -8.05
C GLY A 301 6.17 33.43 -9.50
N ALA A 302 6.35 34.38 -10.42
CA ALA A 302 6.60 34.05 -11.82
C ALA A 302 8.09 34.18 -12.09
N GLY A 303 8.80 33.09 -12.29
CA GLY A 303 10.24 33.14 -12.19
C GLY A 303 10.92 31.83 -12.53
N ASN A 304 12.18 31.72 -12.15
CA ASN A 304 12.81 30.43 -11.84
C ASN A 304 13.50 30.72 -10.52
N ASP A 305 12.83 30.35 -9.44
CA ASP A 305 13.09 30.87 -8.11
C ASP A 305 13.85 29.86 -7.26
N VAL A 306 14.55 30.37 -6.26
CA VAL A 306 15.20 29.55 -5.23
C VAL A 306 14.57 29.89 -3.89
N GLY A 307 13.94 28.91 -3.24
CA GLY A 307 13.31 29.06 -1.93
C GLY A 307 13.94 28.12 -0.90
N LEU A 308 14.35 28.65 0.24
CA LEU A 308 14.91 27.88 1.37
C LEU A 308 14.13 28.23 2.65
N GLY A 309 13.43 27.26 3.24
CA GLY A 309 12.78 27.42 4.55
C GLY A 309 13.80 27.49 5.69
N GLU A 310 14.71 26.51 5.73
CA GLU A 310 15.73 26.29 6.76
C GLU A 310 15.22 25.59 8.02
N ALA A 311 15.02 26.25 9.15
CA ALA A 311 14.69 25.55 10.40
C ALA A 311 13.30 25.93 10.88
N GLY A 312 12.33 25.02 10.83
CA GLY A 312 10.96 25.31 11.23
C GLY A 312 9.99 24.48 10.43
N ASN A 313 8.69 24.70 10.63
CA ASN A 313 7.68 24.03 9.78
C ASN A 313 7.24 25.04 8.73
N ASP A 314 7.87 24.96 7.58
CA ASP A 314 7.83 25.97 6.53
C ASP A 314 6.80 25.64 5.46
N THR A 315 6.36 26.69 4.76
CA THR A 315 5.54 26.57 3.55
C THR A 315 6.27 27.27 2.40
N VAL A 316 6.77 26.49 1.44
CA VAL A 316 7.55 26.99 0.31
C VAL A 316 6.81 26.70 -0.99
N ASN A 317 6.48 27.74 -1.78
CA ASN A 317 5.71 27.60 -3.00
C ASN A 317 6.37 28.33 -4.20
N GLY A 318 6.75 27.60 -5.24
CA GLY A 318 7.42 28.15 -6.44
C GLY A 318 6.47 28.91 -7.35
N GLN A 319 5.28 28.35 -7.58
CA GLN A 319 4.23 28.83 -8.50
C GLN A 319 4.57 28.58 -9.97
N ALA A 320 5.10 29.58 -10.68
CA ALA A 320 5.29 29.49 -12.12
C ALA A 320 6.75 29.65 -12.46
N GLY A 321 7.43 28.55 -12.68
CA GLY A 321 8.85 28.59 -12.96
C GLY A 321 9.45 27.21 -13.05
N ASN A 322 10.72 27.15 -13.42
CA ASN A 322 11.52 25.99 -13.07
C ASN A 322 12.25 26.32 -11.77
N ASP A 323 11.64 25.96 -10.66
CA ASP A 323 12.01 26.40 -9.32
C ASP A 323 12.89 25.37 -8.61
N THR A 324 13.65 25.83 -7.61
CA THR A 324 14.44 24.97 -6.73
C THR A 324 14.11 25.29 -5.28
N LEU A 325 13.41 24.39 -4.61
CA LEU A 325 12.81 24.62 -3.30
C LEU A 325 13.32 23.60 -2.28
N GLU A 326 13.56 24.05 -1.06
CA GLU A 326 14.02 23.23 0.08
C GLU A 326 13.19 23.63 1.31
N GLY A 327 12.53 22.66 1.94
CA GLY A 327 11.85 22.84 3.23
C GLY A 327 12.88 23.12 4.32
N GLY A 328 13.74 22.14 4.59
CA GLY A 328 14.89 22.28 5.47
C GLY A 328 14.89 21.25 6.59
N ALA A 329 14.49 21.64 7.79
CA ALA A 329 14.44 20.77 8.96
C ALA A 329 13.15 20.98 9.72
N ASP A 330 12.63 19.90 10.32
CA ASP A 330 11.26 19.79 10.86
C ASP A 330 10.25 19.50 9.73
N ASN A 331 8.93 19.67 9.93
CA ASN A 331 7.94 19.15 8.96
C ASN A 331 7.47 20.26 8.02
N ASP A 332 7.81 20.12 6.75
CA ASP A 332 7.64 21.18 5.75
C ASP A 332 6.55 20.87 4.73
N SER A 333 6.04 21.93 4.09
CA SER A 333 5.10 21.85 2.98
C SER A 333 5.69 22.56 1.76
N VAL A 334 6.15 21.80 0.77
CA VAL A 334 6.79 22.32 -0.44
C VAL A 334 5.90 22.07 -1.66
N ASP A 335 5.68 23.10 -2.49
CA ASP A 335 4.83 23.06 -3.69
C ASP A 335 5.56 23.72 -4.87
N GLY A 336 6.00 22.94 -5.86
CA GLY A 336 6.73 23.43 -7.04
C GLY A 336 5.84 24.31 -7.90
N GLY A 337 4.72 23.76 -8.36
CA GLY A 337 3.68 24.48 -9.06
C GLY A 337 3.58 24.09 -10.53
N THR A 338 4.24 24.82 -11.43
CA THR A 338 4.12 24.57 -12.88
C THR A 338 5.47 24.72 -13.59
N GLN A 339 5.71 23.84 -14.55
CA GLN A 339 6.97 23.54 -15.24
C GLN A 339 7.88 22.63 -14.40
N ASP A 340 9.08 22.36 -14.90
CA ASP A 340 9.95 21.31 -14.33
C ASP A 340 10.69 21.85 -13.09
N ASP A 341 10.26 21.40 -11.93
CA ASP A 341 10.69 21.85 -10.61
C ASP A 341 11.62 20.84 -9.91
N LYS A 342 12.42 21.34 -8.96
CA LYS A 342 13.30 20.54 -8.11
C LYS A 342 13.01 20.84 -6.64
N ILE A 343 12.42 19.88 -5.93
CA ILE A 343 11.95 20.07 -4.56
C ILE A 343 12.62 19.09 -3.60
N PHE A 344 12.94 19.58 -2.40
CA PHE A 344 13.52 18.81 -1.30
C PHE A 344 12.70 19.06 -0.03
N GLY A 345 12.32 17.99 0.68
CA GLY A 345 11.74 18.07 2.02
C GLY A 345 12.82 18.54 3.00
N ASP A 346 13.82 17.68 3.18
CA ASP A 346 14.99 17.98 4.00
C ASP A 346 16.08 18.79 3.27
N ASP A 347 17.12 19.17 4.03
CA ASP A 347 18.29 19.80 3.44
C ASP A 347 18.92 18.95 2.30
N SER A 348 19.51 19.60 1.30
CA SER A 348 20.13 18.91 0.15
C SER A 348 21.31 17.99 0.50
N VAL A 349 21.66 17.88 1.79
CA VAL A 349 22.68 17.00 2.36
C VAL A 349 22.11 15.91 3.28
N GLY A 350 20.78 15.79 3.39
CA GLY A 350 20.02 14.76 4.11
C GLY A 350 20.20 14.78 5.63
N THR A 351 20.23 15.95 6.28
CA THR A 351 20.40 16.06 7.75
C THR A 351 19.15 16.44 8.53
N GLY A 352 18.07 16.80 7.84
CA GLY A 352 16.74 16.91 8.44
C GLY A 352 16.17 15.54 8.82
N ASN A 353 15.04 15.53 9.53
CA ASN A 353 14.31 14.31 9.92
C ASN A 353 12.81 14.63 9.94
N GLY A 354 12.36 15.40 8.95
CA GLY A 354 11.02 15.95 8.83
C GLY A 354 9.93 14.90 8.70
N ASN A 355 8.72 15.30 8.34
CA ASN A 355 7.71 14.40 7.78
C ASN A 355 6.98 15.29 6.80
N ASP A 356 7.56 15.39 5.62
CA ASP A 356 7.34 16.50 4.74
C ASP A 356 6.20 16.21 3.77
N THR A 357 5.55 17.26 3.30
CA THR A 357 4.54 17.17 2.25
C THR A 357 5.03 17.89 1.02
N LEU A 358 5.37 17.12 -0.01
CA LEU A 358 5.93 17.61 -1.25
C LEU A 358 4.91 17.46 -2.37
N LYS A 359 4.64 18.54 -3.09
CA LYS A 359 3.83 18.55 -4.32
C LYS A 359 4.70 19.10 -5.44
N ALA A 360 5.04 18.27 -6.41
CA ALA A 360 5.86 18.67 -7.53
C ALA A 360 5.07 19.60 -8.46
N GLY A 361 3.94 19.13 -9.00
CA GLY A 361 2.97 19.97 -9.71
C GLY A 361 2.73 19.54 -11.16
N ASP A 362 2.56 20.52 -12.05
CA ASP A 362 2.50 20.26 -13.50
C ASP A 362 3.91 20.38 -14.08
N GLY A 363 4.58 19.32 -14.49
CA GLY A 363 5.96 19.41 -14.95
C GLY A 363 6.60 18.04 -15.04
N ASN A 364 7.84 17.96 -15.53
CA ASN A 364 8.66 16.78 -15.31
C ASN A 364 9.58 17.05 -14.12
N ASP A 365 9.10 16.74 -12.93
CA ASP A 365 9.66 17.26 -11.69
C ASP A 365 10.65 16.28 -11.04
N THR A 366 11.42 16.77 -10.08
CA THR A 366 12.24 15.94 -9.20
C THR A 366 11.95 16.29 -7.75
N ALA A 367 11.51 15.31 -6.97
CA ALA A 367 11.20 15.44 -5.56
C ALA A 367 11.97 14.42 -4.71
N ASP A 368 12.50 14.88 -3.58
CA ASP A 368 13.27 14.06 -2.62
C ASP A 368 12.78 14.39 -1.20
N GLY A 369 12.16 13.42 -0.52
CA GLY A 369 11.62 13.57 0.83
C GLY A 369 12.73 13.76 1.85
N GLY A 370 13.69 12.84 1.86
CA GLY A 370 14.83 12.88 2.76
C GLY A 370 14.68 11.85 3.87
N ALA A 371 14.78 12.26 5.13
CA ALA A 371 14.55 11.38 6.27
C ALA A 371 13.25 11.76 6.98
N GLY A 372 12.50 10.74 7.40
CA GLY A 372 11.19 10.89 7.99
C GLY A 372 10.13 10.16 7.21
N ASN A 373 8.86 10.29 7.61
CA ASN A 373 7.75 9.65 6.90
C ASN A 373 7.08 10.69 6.01
N ASP A 374 7.50 10.74 4.76
CA ASP A 374 7.19 11.82 3.85
C ASP A 374 5.98 11.48 2.97
N THR A 375 5.34 12.52 2.45
CA THR A 375 4.23 12.41 1.51
C THR A 375 4.54 13.18 0.24
N LEU A 376 4.72 12.46 -0.87
CA LEU A 376 5.11 13.03 -2.16
C LEU A 376 3.99 12.85 -3.19
N PHE A 377 3.72 13.91 -3.96
CA PHE A 377 2.83 13.90 -5.12
C PHE A 377 3.57 14.46 -6.34
N GLY A 378 3.72 13.66 -7.40
CA GLY A 378 4.31 14.07 -8.68
C GLY A 378 3.43 15.09 -9.39
N GLY A 379 2.26 14.63 -9.85
CA GLY A 379 1.25 15.50 -10.46
C GLY A 379 1.10 15.18 -11.94
N ILE A 380 1.25 16.15 -12.84
CA ILE A 380 1.16 15.90 -14.28
C ILE A 380 2.53 16.05 -14.93
N GLY A 381 3.04 14.96 -15.50
CA GLY A 381 4.25 14.90 -16.32
C GLY A 381 5.08 13.68 -15.93
N ASP A 382 6.28 13.53 -16.50
CA ASP A 382 7.12 12.38 -16.18
C ASP A 382 8.05 12.76 -15.00
N ASP A 383 7.70 12.32 -13.78
CA ASP A 383 8.33 12.75 -12.53
C ASP A 383 9.37 11.76 -11.99
N ALA A 384 10.32 12.27 -11.20
CA ALA A 384 11.28 11.48 -10.44
C ALA A 384 11.10 11.74 -8.94
N LEU A 385 10.58 10.76 -8.22
CA LEU A 385 10.18 10.86 -6.81
C LEU A 385 11.01 9.89 -5.95
N LEU A 386 11.63 10.41 -4.88
CA LEU A 386 12.42 9.65 -3.91
C LEU A 386 11.87 9.90 -2.50
N GLY A 387 11.46 8.85 -1.78
CA GLY A 387 11.03 8.94 -0.39
C GLY A 387 12.21 9.18 0.55
N GLY A 388 13.10 8.19 0.64
CA GLY A 388 14.32 8.25 1.43
C GLY A 388 14.27 7.34 2.65
N ASP A 389 14.61 7.83 3.84
CA ASP A 389 14.61 7.04 5.08
C ASP A 389 13.30 7.23 5.85
N GLY A 390 12.41 6.24 5.87
CA GLY A 390 11.20 6.23 6.68
C GLY A 390 10.07 5.48 5.98
N ASN A 391 8.85 5.58 6.50
CA ASN A 391 7.69 4.95 5.86
C ASN A 391 6.96 5.99 5.02
N ASP A 392 7.27 6.04 3.73
CA ASP A 392 6.85 7.10 2.83
C ASP A 392 5.55 6.78 2.09
N SER A 393 4.85 7.82 1.66
CA SER A 393 3.64 7.73 0.85
C SER A 393 3.82 8.52 -0.43
N ILE A 394 4.01 7.84 -1.56
CA ILE A 394 4.35 8.45 -2.85
C ILE A 394 3.27 8.16 -3.91
N SER A 395 2.85 9.21 -4.63
CA SER A 395 1.94 9.13 -5.79
C SER A 395 2.59 9.80 -7.01
N GLY A 396 2.77 9.07 -8.11
CA GLY A 396 3.21 9.63 -9.41
C GLY A 396 2.12 10.49 -10.06
N ASP A 397 0.86 10.08 -9.90
CA ASP A 397 -0.33 10.68 -10.51
C ASP A 397 -0.42 10.46 -12.03
N GLY A 398 0.06 11.36 -12.88
CA GLY A 398 -0.17 11.26 -14.33
C GLY A 398 1.07 11.51 -15.15
N GLY A 399 1.63 10.48 -15.76
CA GLY A 399 3.00 10.57 -16.24
C GLY A 399 3.56 9.30 -16.83
N ASN A 400 4.88 9.14 -16.74
CA ASN A 400 5.59 7.87 -16.76
C ASN A 400 6.67 8.05 -15.71
N ASP A 401 6.31 7.76 -14.48
CA ASP A 401 7.03 8.25 -13.32
C ASP A 401 8.10 7.26 -12.89
N THR A 402 9.17 7.78 -12.29
CA THR A 402 10.19 6.97 -11.61
C THR A 402 10.06 7.20 -10.12
N ILE A 403 9.60 6.19 -9.39
CA ILE A 403 9.35 6.24 -7.96
C ILE A 403 10.34 5.31 -7.24
N GLN A 404 10.95 5.80 -6.18
CA GLN A 404 11.77 5.02 -5.28
C GLN A 404 11.34 5.30 -3.84
N GLY A 405 10.91 4.26 -3.11
CA GLY A 405 10.53 4.35 -1.70
C GLY A 405 11.74 4.67 -0.82
N GLY A 406 12.66 3.73 -0.68
CA GLY A 406 13.91 3.93 0.05
C GLY A 406 14.07 2.92 1.18
N ASN A 407 14.25 3.35 2.42
CA ASN A 407 14.36 2.48 3.59
C ASN A 407 13.12 2.63 4.46
N GLY A 408 12.31 1.59 4.59
CA GLY A 408 11.15 1.58 5.47
C GLY A 408 9.98 0.91 4.76
N ASN A 409 8.81 0.92 5.38
CA ASN A 409 7.63 0.29 4.78
C ASN A 409 6.85 1.34 4.01
N ASP A 410 7.02 1.36 2.70
CA ASP A 410 6.54 2.44 1.84
C ASP A 410 5.20 2.10 1.18
N THR A 411 4.46 3.13 0.81
CA THR A 411 3.24 3.04 0.00
C THR A 411 3.41 3.81 -1.29
N LEU A 412 3.55 3.09 -2.41
CA LEU A 412 3.94 3.63 -3.70
C LEU A 412 2.84 3.41 -4.74
N ASN A 413 2.39 4.48 -5.40
CA ASN A 413 1.36 4.41 -6.45
C ASN A 413 1.81 5.15 -7.71
N GLY A 414 1.84 4.47 -8.86
CA GLY A 414 2.10 5.09 -10.18
C GLY A 414 0.89 5.86 -10.71
N ILE A 415 -0.29 5.23 -10.64
CA ILE A 415 -1.60 5.75 -11.11
C ILE A 415 -1.75 5.69 -12.64
N ASP A 416 -1.45 6.74 -13.41
CA ASP A 416 -1.62 6.78 -14.86
C ASP A 416 -0.24 6.91 -15.52
N GLY A 417 0.21 5.92 -16.29
CA GLY A 417 1.55 5.99 -16.89
C GLY A 417 2.18 4.64 -17.14
N ASN A 418 3.33 4.60 -17.82
CA ASN A 418 4.18 3.42 -17.79
C ASN A 418 5.28 3.68 -16.76
N ASP A 419 5.02 3.30 -15.53
CA ASP A 419 5.79 3.74 -14.38
C ASP A 419 6.91 2.75 -14.06
N VAL A 420 7.95 3.25 -13.41
CA VAL A 420 9.05 2.45 -12.87
C VAL A 420 9.09 2.69 -11.38
N ILE A 421 8.72 1.67 -10.60
CA ILE A 421 8.62 1.76 -9.15
C ILE A 421 9.59 0.77 -8.49
N PHE A 422 10.39 1.28 -7.57
CA PHE A 422 11.26 0.51 -6.69
C PHE A 422 10.80 0.75 -5.24
N GLY A 423 10.49 -0.32 -4.51
CA GLY A 423 10.25 -0.27 -3.07
C GLY A 423 11.52 0.20 -2.35
N ASP A 424 12.58 -0.60 -2.43
CA ASP A 424 13.85 -0.25 -1.78
C ASP A 424 14.93 0.36 -2.70
N ASP A 425 15.95 0.95 -2.06
CA ASP A 425 17.20 1.30 -2.72
C ASP A 425 18.07 0.08 -3.10
N SER A 426 18.85 0.20 -4.17
CA SER A 426 19.73 -0.88 -4.64
C SER A 426 20.98 -1.13 -3.76
N PHE A 427 21.10 -0.50 -2.58
CA PHE A 427 22.38 -0.36 -1.86
C PHE A 427 22.32 -0.59 -0.33
N GLY A 428 21.15 -0.84 0.27
CA GLY A 428 20.91 -1.02 1.70
C GLY A 428 21.17 -2.42 2.27
N THR A 429 21.20 -2.52 3.61
CA THR A 429 21.27 -3.80 4.38
C THR A 429 20.10 -3.98 5.36
N ILE A 430 19.17 -3.04 5.35
CA ILE A 430 17.88 -3.04 6.04
C ILE A 430 16.91 -2.36 5.07
N THR A 431 15.74 -2.95 4.91
CA THR A 431 14.73 -2.73 3.88
C THR A 431 13.36 -3.12 4.48
N GLY A 432 12.26 -2.64 3.92
CA GLY A 432 10.93 -2.75 4.51
C GLY A 432 9.94 -3.62 3.74
N ASP A 433 8.75 -3.79 4.33
CA ASP A 433 7.65 -4.49 3.65
C ASP A 433 6.79 -3.44 2.91
N ASP A 434 6.89 -3.41 1.58
CA ASP A 434 6.31 -2.34 0.76
C ASP A 434 4.93 -2.66 0.18
N LEU A 435 4.14 -1.62 -0.04
CA LEU A 435 2.89 -1.68 -0.79
C LEU A 435 3.04 -0.92 -2.12
N ILE A 436 3.07 -1.65 -3.22
CA ILE A 436 3.32 -1.10 -4.56
C ILE A 436 2.10 -1.32 -5.46
N ASN A 437 1.67 -0.27 -6.16
CA ASN A 437 0.60 -0.32 -7.15
C ASN A 437 0.96 0.47 -8.41
N GLY A 438 1.17 -0.22 -9.54
CA GLY A 438 1.50 0.39 -10.83
C GLY A 438 0.38 1.29 -11.34
N GLY A 439 -0.83 0.75 -11.46
CA GLY A 439 -2.01 1.50 -11.85
C GLY A 439 -2.41 1.22 -13.29
N ALA A 440 -2.22 2.17 -14.21
CA ALA A 440 -2.65 2.05 -15.60
C ALA A 440 -1.50 2.33 -16.57
N GLY A 441 -0.98 1.28 -17.19
CA GLY A 441 -0.02 1.34 -18.29
C GLY A 441 0.80 0.06 -18.36
N ASN A 442 2.08 0.12 -18.69
CA ASN A 442 2.91 -1.08 -18.69
C ASN A 442 4.05 -0.81 -17.72
N ASP A 443 3.86 -1.25 -16.49
CA ASP A 443 4.65 -0.80 -15.36
C ASP A 443 5.79 -1.79 -15.08
N SER A 444 6.86 -1.27 -14.50
CA SER A 444 8.01 -2.05 -14.03
C SER A 444 8.14 -1.88 -12.53
N LEU A 445 7.70 -2.90 -11.79
CA LEU A 445 7.57 -2.87 -10.33
C LEU A 445 8.58 -3.81 -9.69
N VAL A 446 9.37 -3.29 -8.76
CA VAL A 446 10.35 -4.06 -7.99
C VAL A 446 10.11 -3.78 -6.51
N GLY A 447 9.82 -4.81 -5.71
CA GLY A 447 9.68 -4.71 -4.26
C GLY A 447 11.02 -4.36 -3.63
N GLY A 448 11.92 -5.33 -3.56
CA GLY A 448 13.25 -5.12 -3.02
C GLY A 448 13.59 -6.21 -2.05
N SER A 449 13.67 -5.89 -0.76
CA SER A 449 13.94 -6.83 0.31
C SER A 449 12.91 -6.63 1.41
N GLY A 450 12.11 -7.63 1.72
CA GLY A 450 10.92 -7.43 2.53
C GLY A 450 9.87 -8.43 2.09
N ASN A 451 8.71 -8.40 2.74
CA ASN A 451 7.56 -9.15 2.27
C ASN A 451 6.62 -8.16 1.59
N ASP A 452 6.81 -7.99 0.30
CA ASP A 452 6.19 -6.92 -0.46
C ASP A 452 4.82 -7.32 -0.99
N ASN A 453 3.94 -6.35 -1.17
CA ASN A 453 2.65 -6.52 -1.83
C ASN A 453 2.60 -5.67 -3.10
N ILE A 454 2.69 -6.33 -4.25
CA ILE A 454 2.84 -5.68 -5.55
C ILE A 454 1.62 -5.95 -6.42
N ILE A 455 0.99 -4.86 -6.88
CA ILE A 455 -0.15 -4.85 -7.79
C ILE A 455 0.27 -4.19 -9.10
N GLY A 456 0.13 -4.89 -10.23
CA GLY A 456 0.40 -4.37 -11.57
C GLY A 456 -0.64 -3.33 -11.97
N GLY A 457 -1.88 -3.78 -12.16
CA GLY A 457 -3.00 -2.91 -12.50
C GLY A 457 -3.52 -3.20 -13.91
N ASN A 458 -3.74 -2.19 -14.74
CA ASN A 458 -4.13 -2.40 -16.13
C ASN A 458 -2.93 -2.25 -17.05
N GLY A 459 -2.71 -3.24 -17.90
CA GLY A 459 -1.77 -3.26 -19.02
C GLY A 459 -0.77 -4.40 -18.85
N ASN A 460 0.42 -4.33 -19.47
CA ASN A 460 1.34 -5.48 -19.47
C ASN A 460 2.51 -5.17 -18.54
N ASP A 461 2.39 -5.62 -17.31
CA ASP A 461 3.26 -5.22 -16.23
C ASP A 461 4.37 -6.25 -15.99
N THR A 462 5.50 -5.78 -15.45
CA THR A 462 6.61 -6.61 -15.01
C THR A 462 6.78 -6.43 -13.51
N LEU A 463 6.49 -7.49 -12.75
CA LEU A 463 6.55 -7.50 -11.29
C LEU A 463 7.72 -8.38 -10.83
N ASN A 464 8.53 -7.85 -9.93
CA ASN A 464 9.60 -8.59 -9.26
C ASN A 464 9.54 -8.34 -7.74
N GLY A 465 9.23 -9.35 -6.94
CA GLY A 465 9.18 -9.25 -5.48
C GLY A 465 10.55 -8.92 -4.90
N GLY A 466 11.51 -9.82 -5.09
CA GLY A 466 12.89 -9.59 -4.66
C GLY A 466 13.28 -10.59 -3.58
N ASP A 467 13.75 -10.12 -2.43
CA ASP A 467 14.12 -10.95 -1.29
C ASP A 467 13.01 -10.95 -0.24
N GLY A 468 12.30 -12.07 -0.04
CA GLY A 468 11.36 -12.25 1.07
C GLY A 468 10.11 -13.00 0.64
N ASP A 469 9.07 -13.04 1.47
CA ASP A 469 7.84 -13.76 1.13
C ASP A 469 6.81 -12.79 0.51
N ASP A 470 6.93 -12.55 -0.80
CA ASP A 470 6.18 -11.51 -1.51
C ASP A 470 4.80 -11.97 -2.01
N THR A 471 3.87 -11.02 -2.15
CA THR A 471 2.58 -11.20 -2.81
C THR A 471 2.50 -10.39 -4.09
N LEU A 472 2.27 -11.06 -5.22
CA LEU A 472 2.23 -10.41 -6.55
C LEU A 472 0.88 -10.64 -7.22
N ASN A 473 0.26 -9.58 -7.75
CA ASN A 473 -0.96 -9.64 -8.53
C ASN A 473 -0.86 -8.71 -9.76
N GLY A 474 -0.69 -9.29 -10.96
CA GLY A 474 -0.60 -8.52 -12.21
C GLY A 474 -1.92 -7.81 -12.59
N GLN A 475 -3.06 -8.43 -12.29
CA GLN A 475 -4.39 -8.00 -12.72
C GLN A 475 -4.53 -7.97 -14.27
N GLY A 476 -4.91 -6.83 -14.82
CA GLY A 476 -5.47 -6.72 -16.15
C GLY A 476 -4.45 -6.56 -17.26
N GLY A 477 -3.87 -7.63 -17.77
CA GLY A 477 -3.23 -7.63 -19.08
C GLY A 477 -2.32 -8.82 -19.28
N ASN A 478 -1.11 -8.67 -19.82
CA ASN A 478 -0.23 -9.84 -20.00
C ASN A 478 1.04 -9.64 -19.20
N ASP A 479 1.04 -10.18 -17.99
CA ASP A 479 1.99 -9.78 -16.96
C ASP A 479 3.10 -10.80 -16.77
N SER A 480 4.25 -10.31 -16.31
CA SER A 480 5.40 -11.12 -15.95
C SER A 480 5.66 -11.01 -14.46
N ASN A 481 5.30 -12.06 -13.72
CA ASN A 481 5.41 -12.12 -12.27
C ASN A 481 6.62 -12.98 -11.83
N SER A 482 7.56 -12.37 -11.11
CA SER A 482 8.72 -13.04 -10.53
C SER A 482 8.75 -12.81 -9.02
N GLY A 483 8.55 -13.86 -8.22
CA GLY A 483 8.64 -13.75 -6.75
C GLY A 483 10.04 -13.34 -6.28
N GLY A 484 11.08 -14.00 -6.80
CA GLY A 484 12.45 -13.77 -6.35
C GLY A 484 12.88 -14.84 -5.35
N ALA A 485 13.66 -14.49 -4.34
CA ALA A 485 13.95 -15.39 -3.22
C ALA A 485 12.73 -15.48 -2.28
N GLY A 486 12.75 -16.42 -1.32
CA GLY A 486 11.66 -16.59 -0.35
C GLY A 486 10.43 -17.34 -0.90
N SER A 487 9.37 -17.48 -0.11
CA SER A 487 8.17 -18.27 -0.45
C SER A 487 7.04 -17.35 -0.88
N ASN A 488 6.93 -17.13 -2.18
CA ASN A 488 6.08 -16.08 -2.74
C ASN A 488 4.66 -16.57 -3.06
N SER A 489 3.68 -15.67 -3.01
CA SER A 489 2.29 -15.89 -3.42
C SER A 489 1.98 -15.09 -4.67
N ILE A 490 1.80 -15.77 -5.79
CA ILE A 490 1.40 -15.15 -7.06
C ILE A 490 -0.10 -15.37 -7.25
N ILE A 491 -0.86 -14.29 -7.37
CA ILE A 491 -2.31 -14.30 -7.54
C ILE A 491 -2.64 -14.15 -9.02
N PHE A 492 -3.59 -14.95 -9.50
CA PHE A 492 -4.13 -14.89 -10.85
C PHE A 492 -5.65 -15.01 -10.81
N ASP A 493 -6.36 -14.05 -11.38
CA ASP A 493 -7.82 -14.05 -11.47
C ASP A 493 -8.28 -14.47 -12.89
N PRO A 494 -9.47 -15.08 -13.03
CA PRO A 494 -10.05 -15.43 -14.33
C PRO A 494 -10.20 -14.28 -15.34
N ASN A 495 -10.18 -13.04 -14.87
CA ASN A 495 -10.30 -11.84 -15.72
C ASN A 495 -8.95 -11.26 -16.15
N ASP A 496 -7.85 -11.76 -15.61
CA ASP A 496 -6.50 -11.39 -15.99
C ASP A 496 -6.23 -11.86 -17.43
N GLY A 497 -5.23 -11.32 -18.13
CA GLY A 497 -5.00 -11.71 -19.52
C GLY A 497 -4.13 -12.96 -19.64
N THR A 498 -2.93 -12.81 -20.20
CA THR A 498 -2.01 -13.93 -20.44
C THR A 498 -0.68 -13.73 -19.73
N ASP A 499 -0.56 -14.35 -18.56
CA ASP A 499 0.50 -14.03 -17.63
C ASP A 499 1.54 -15.15 -17.54
N THR A 500 2.63 -14.82 -16.87
CA THR A 500 3.68 -15.77 -16.49
C THR A 500 4.01 -15.64 -15.01
N ALA A 501 4.28 -16.76 -14.36
CA ALA A 501 4.64 -16.84 -12.95
C ALA A 501 5.98 -17.57 -12.77
N GLY A 502 6.89 -17.01 -11.98
CA GLY A 502 8.08 -17.69 -11.44
C GLY A 502 9.38 -17.57 -12.26
N ASN A 503 9.63 -16.48 -12.98
CA ASN A 503 10.88 -16.36 -13.75
C ASN A 503 12.17 -16.08 -12.91
N GLY A 504 12.14 -16.25 -11.58
CA GLY A 504 13.26 -16.00 -10.65
C GLY A 504 14.24 -17.16 -10.53
N SER A 505 15.55 -16.85 -10.44
CA SER A 505 16.64 -17.84 -10.40
C SER A 505 17.06 -18.27 -8.99
N GLU A 506 16.40 -17.78 -7.94
CA GLU A 506 16.85 -17.90 -6.55
C GLU A 506 15.76 -18.57 -5.69
N GLY A 507 16.17 -19.40 -4.73
CA GLY A 507 15.33 -20.46 -4.17
C GLY A 507 14.18 -19.97 -3.28
N GLY A 508 13.11 -20.79 -3.24
CA GLY A 508 11.83 -20.46 -2.60
C GLY A 508 10.79 -21.56 -2.85
N ALA A 509 9.75 -21.67 -2.01
CA ALA A 509 8.61 -22.56 -2.27
C ALA A 509 7.41 -21.72 -2.73
N ASP A 510 7.46 -21.23 -3.97
CA ASP A 510 6.44 -20.33 -4.49
C ASP A 510 5.09 -21.06 -4.65
N THR A 511 4.02 -20.31 -4.40
CA THR A 511 2.62 -20.72 -4.55
C THR A 511 1.95 -19.84 -5.61
N LEU A 512 1.32 -20.47 -6.60
CA LEU A 512 0.35 -19.81 -7.47
C LEU A 512 -1.06 -20.03 -6.90
N VAL A 513 -1.83 -18.96 -6.75
CA VAL A 513 -3.22 -19.00 -6.33
C VAL A 513 -4.09 -18.46 -7.45
N LEU A 514 -4.99 -19.31 -7.97
CA LEU A 514 -6.09 -18.84 -8.80
C LEU A 514 -7.29 -18.52 -7.91
N ALA A 515 -7.76 -17.27 -7.93
CA ALA A 515 -8.97 -16.89 -7.20
C ALA A 515 -10.19 -16.97 -8.11
N GLY A 516 -11.10 -17.90 -7.82
CA GLY A 516 -12.33 -18.11 -8.57
C GLY A 516 -13.31 -16.93 -8.49
N THR A 517 -14.30 -16.92 -9.38
CA THR A 517 -15.31 -15.86 -9.41
C THR A 517 -16.60 -16.25 -8.66
N ILE A 518 -17.64 -15.43 -8.79
CA ILE A 518 -18.99 -15.77 -8.33
C ILE A 518 -19.85 -16.44 -9.43
N ALA A 519 -19.27 -16.65 -10.60
CA ALA A 519 -19.93 -17.23 -11.76
C ALA A 519 -19.23 -18.55 -12.12
N ALA A 520 -19.96 -19.41 -12.85
CA ALA A 520 -19.40 -20.66 -13.32
C ALA A 520 -18.14 -20.44 -14.19
N ASP A 521 -17.02 -20.97 -13.71
CA ASP A 521 -15.70 -20.90 -14.30
C ASP A 521 -15.33 -22.22 -15.00
N SER A 522 -14.59 -22.11 -16.11
CA SER A 522 -14.10 -23.26 -16.87
C SER A 522 -12.59 -23.20 -16.93
N ILE A 523 -11.95 -23.99 -16.05
CA ILE A 523 -10.52 -23.98 -15.79
C ILE A 523 -9.88 -25.22 -16.40
N ALA A 524 -8.80 -25.03 -17.15
CA ALA A 524 -8.03 -26.12 -17.75
C ALA A 524 -6.56 -26.04 -17.33
N ILE A 525 -6.07 -27.09 -16.69
CA ILE A 525 -4.66 -27.27 -16.34
C ILE A 525 -4.02 -28.15 -17.42
N SER A 526 -2.98 -27.66 -18.06
CA SER A 526 -2.31 -28.33 -19.17
C SER A 526 -0.81 -28.08 -19.14
N GLN A 527 -0.07 -28.65 -20.08
CA GLN A 527 1.34 -28.35 -20.30
C GLN A 527 1.57 -27.68 -21.65
N SER A 528 2.46 -26.69 -21.70
CA SER A 528 2.89 -26.00 -22.92
C SER A 528 4.38 -25.71 -22.85
N GLY A 529 5.15 -26.21 -23.81
CA GLY A 529 6.60 -25.96 -23.88
C GLY A 529 7.42 -26.53 -22.71
N GLY A 530 6.88 -27.52 -21.97
CA GLY A 530 7.50 -28.10 -20.77
C GLY A 530 7.12 -27.39 -19.46
N TYR A 531 6.34 -26.32 -19.53
CA TYR A 531 5.79 -25.60 -18.38
C TYR A 531 4.33 -25.97 -18.17
N MET A 532 3.85 -25.88 -16.94
CA MET A 532 2.42 -25.94 -16.67
C MET A 532 1.74 -24.67 -17.18
N LYS A 533 0.50 -24.81 -17.61
CA LYS A 533 -0.36 -23.70 -18.03
C LYS A 533 -1.75 -23.90 -17.45
N VAL A 534 -2.22 -22.94 -16.67
CA VAL A 534 -3.60 -22.83 -16.20
C VAL A 534 -4.35 -21.88 -17.13
N SER A 535 -5.52 -22.25 -17.63
CA SER A 535 -6.30 -21.45 -18.59
C SER A 535 -7.74 -21.31 -18.14
N VAL A 536 -8.30 -20.10 -18.23
CA VAL A 536 -9.71 -19.80 -17.97
C VAL A 536 -10.26 -19.03 -19.15
N GLY A 537 -11.15 -19.65 -19.94
CA GLY A 537 -11.66 -19.05 -21.18
C GLY A 537 -10.53 -18.69 -22.19
N SER A 538 -10.34 -17.40 -22.47
CA SER A 538 -9.24 -16.89 -23.32
C SER A 538 -7.96 -16.56 -22.57
N ASN A 539 -8.03 -16.55 -21.25
CA ASN A 539 -7.02 -16.05 -20.34
C ASN A 539 -6.20 -17.22 -19.80
N SER A 540 -4.97 -16.96 -19.37
CA SER A 540 -4.12 -18.03 -18.86
C SER A 540 -2.85 -17.56 -18.19
N ILE A 541 -2.37 -18.35 -17.23
CA ILE A 541 -1.05 -18.17 -16.64
C ILE A 541 -0.13 -19.35 -16.95
N THR A 542 1.10 -19.06 -17.38
CA THR A 542 2.16 -20.06 -17.59
C THR A 542 3.05 -20.12 -16.36
N VAL A 543 3.21 -21.32 -15.80
CA VAL A 543 3.83 -21.55 -14.50
C VAL A 543 5.23 -22.11 -14.67
N ALA A 544 6.23 -21.38 -14.18
CA ALA A 544 7.62 -21.78 -14.22
C ALA A 544 7.92 -22.91 -13.20
N PRO A 545 9.05 -23.64 -13.35
CA PRO A 545 9.32 -24.88 -12.62
C PRO A 545 9.66 -24.71 -11.12
N ASN A 546 9.91 -23.49 -10.68
CA ASN A 546 10.16 -23.12 -9.28
C ASN A 546 8.88 -22.98 -8.46
N VAL A 547 7.71 -22.85 -9.09
CA VAL A 547 6.43 -22.89 -8.38
C VAL A 547 6.18 -24.30 -7.88
N SER A 548 6.08 -24.42 -6.56
CA SER A 548 6.02 -25.71 -5.86
C SER A 548 4.60 -26.12 -5.49
N HIS A 549 3.68 -25.14 -5.42
CA HIS A 549 2.28 -25.33 -5.09
C HIS A 549 1.39 -24.50 -6.03
N VAL A 550 0.33 -25.08 -6.55
CA VAL A 550 -0.70 -24.41 -7.34
C VAL A 550 -2.04 -24.69 -6.68
N ILE A 551 -2.69 -23.64 -6.19
CA ILE A 551 -4.02 -23.69 -5.61
C ILE A 551 -5.00 -23.12 -6.63
N ILE A 552 -6.02 -23.89 -6.96
CA ILE A 552 -7.10 -23.50 -7.86
C ILE A 552 -8.39 -23.45 -7.06
N ASN A 553 -8.94 -22.26 -6.85
CA ASN A 553 -10.24 -22.09 -6.21
C ASN A 553 -11.30 -21.81 -7.28
N GLY A 554 -12.37 -22.62 -7.33
CA GLY A 554 -13.51 -22.46 -8.24
C GLY A 554 -14.36 -21.23 -7.89
N GLY A 555 -14.60 -21.01 -6.60
CA GLY A 555 -15.31 -19.86 -6.08
C GLY A 555 -16.78 -20.17 -5.82
N ASN A 556 -17.70 -19.32 -6.28
CA ASN A 556 -19.11 -19.72 -6.32
C ASN A 556 -19.48 -20.00 -7.76
N GLY A 557 -20.28 -21.03 -8.01
CA GLY A 557 -20.67 -21.36 -9.37
C GLY A 557 -20.88 -22.84 -9.51
N ASN A 558 -21.09 -23.30 -10.73
CA ASN A 558 -20.95 -24.71 -11.03
C ASN A 558 -19.74 -24.79 -11.94
N ASP A 559 -18.59 -24.95 -11.33
CA ASP A 559 -17.29 -24.80 -11.93
C ASP A 559 -16.85 -26.12 -12.57
N THR A 560 -15.96 -26.00 -13.55
CA THR A 560 -15.37 -27.18 -14.19
C THR A 560 -13.87 -27.00 -14.25
N VAL A 561 -13.14 -27.86 -13.53
CA VAL A 561 -11.69 -27.91 -13.55
C VAL A 561 -11.26 -29.21 -14.24
N THR A 562 -10.51 -29.09 -15.33
CA THR A 562 -9.97 -30.25 -16.05
C THR A 562 -8.45 -30.28 -15.96
N VAL A 563 -7.89 -31.37 -15.46
CA VAL A 563 -6.44 -31.63 -15.42
C VAL A 563 -6.05 -32.49 -16.61
N GLY A 564 -5.22 -31.94 -17.50
CA GLY A 564 -4.66 -32.64 -18.64
C GLY A 564 -3.37 -33.40 -18.30
N ALA A 565 -2.72 -33.95 -19.32
CA ALA A 565 -1.43 -34.63 -19.16
C ALA A 565 -0.31 -33.63 -18.78
N LEU A 566 0.48 -33.96 -17.75
CA LEU A 566 1.53 -33.12 -17.17
C LEU A 566 2.90 -33.83 -17.09
N ASP A 567 3.08 -34.91 -17.86
CA ASP A 567 4.30 -35.76 -17.86
C ASP A 567 5.65 -35.03 -17.97
N SER A 568 5.67 -33.84 -18.58
CA SER A 568 6.90 -33.06 -18.81
C SER A 568 7.08 -31.87 -17.89
N VAL A 569 6.13 -31.64 -16.98
CA VAL A 569 6.18 -30.58 -15.99
C VAL A 569 7.04 -31.03 -14.81
N SER A 570 7.73 -30.07 -14.17
CA SER A 570 8.48 -30.36 -12.93
C SER A 570 7.52 -30.73 -11.78
N PRO A 571 7.97 -31.51 -10.77
CA PRO A 571 7.11 -31.86 -9.65
C PRO A 571 6.54 -30.62 -8.97
N VAL A 572 5.21 -30.62 -8.83
CA VAL A 572 4.43 -29.55 -8.22
C VAL A 572 3.23 -30.19 -7.52
N PHE A 573 2.78 -29.59 -6.42
CA PHE A 573 1.52 -29.97 -5.80
C PHE A 573 0.40 -29.13 -6.39
N ILE A 574 -0.68 -29.76 -6.84
CA ILE A 574 -1.88 -29.07 -7.33
C ILE A 574 -3.01 -29.38 -6.35
N GLU A 575 -3.56 -28.33 -5.78
CA GLU A 575 -4.77 -28.35 -4.98
C GLU A 575 -5.90 -27.69 -5.79
N VAL A 576 -7.02 -28.40 -5.94
CA VAL A 576 -8.21 -27.89 -6.61
C VAL A 576 -9.37 -27.93 -5.63
N ASN A 577 -9.94 -26.77 -5.36
CA ASN A 577 -11.09 -26.56 -4.49
C ASN A 577 -12.27 -26.08 -5.35
N GLY A 578 -13.37 -26.84 -5.40
CA GLY A 578 -14.60 -26.43 -6.09
C GLY A 578 -15.30 -25.28 -5.37
N GLU A 579 -15.29 -25.32 -4.04
CA GLU A 579 -15.90 -24.32 -3.14
C GLU A 579 -17.43 -24.40 -3.14
N ILE A 580 -18.18 -23.44 -3.66
CA ILE A 580 -19.65 -23.43 -3.56
C ILE A 580 -20.30 -23.68 -4.92
N GLY A 581 -20.98 -24.81 -5.02
CA GLY A 581 -21.96 -25.19 -6.03
C GLY A 581 -21.70 -26.59 -6.57
N ASN A 582 -22.35 -26.98 -7.67
CA ASN A 582 -22.21 -28.35 -8.17
C ASN A 582 -21.08 -28.42 -9.21
N ASP A 583 -19.90 -28.81 -8.76
CA ASP A 583 -18.66 -28.69 -9.49
C ASP A 583 -18.24 -30.00 -10.18
N VAL A 584 -17.40 -29.86 -11.20
CA VAL A 584 -16.81 -30.99 -11.94
C VAL A 584 -15.29 -30.88 -11.91
N LEU A 585 -14.66 -31.72 -11.10
CA LEU A 585 -13.21 -31.79 -10.94
C LEU A 585 -12.68 -33.04 -11.62
N ASN A 586 -12.04 -32.89 -12.77
CA ASN A 586 -11.72 -34.00 -13.67
C ASN A 586 -10.22 -34.13 -13.94
N GLY A 587 -9.58 -35.10 -13.28
CA GLY A 587 -8.22 -35.60 -13.51
C GLY A 587 -8.02 -36.30 -14.86
N ASN A 588 -9.12 -36.64 -15.56
CA ASN A 588 -9.18 -37.19 -16.91
C ASN A 588 -8.34 -38.46 -17.14
N GLY A 589 -8.04 -39.24 -16.09
CA GLY A 589 -7.11 -40.37 -16.17
C GLY A 589 -5.75 -39.98 -16.73
N ALA A 590 -5.36 -38.71 -16.58
CA ALA A 590 -4.19 -38.13 -17.20
C ALA A 590 -2.92 -38.66 -16.54
N SER A 591 -1.89 -38.90 -17.35
CA SER A 591 -0.56 -39.14 -16.80
C SER A 591 0.01 -37.80 -16.34
N ILE A 592 0.10 -37.63 -15.02
CA ILE A 592 0.57 -36.40 -14.37
C ILE A 592 2.04 -36.50 -13.89
N GLY A 593 2.72 -37.60 -14.20
CA GLY A 593 4.16 -37.75 -13.96
C GLY A 593 4.52 -37.65 -12.47
N GLY A 594 5.33 -36.64 -12.11
CA GLY A 594 5.76 -36.38 -10.72
C GLY A 594 4.89 -35.38 -9.96
N VAL A 595 3.77 -34.94 -10.54
CA VAL A 595 2.80 -34.04 -9.90
C VAL A 595 2.02 -34.80 -8.83
N ARG A 596 1.69 -34.11 -7.73
CA ARG A 596 0.70 -34.59 -6.74
C ARG A 596 -0.59 -33.80 -6.92
N LEU A 597 -1.72 -34.48 -6.81
CA LEU A 597 -3.04 -33.88 -7.03
C LEU A 597 -3.93 -34.09 -5.80
N MET A 598 -4.60 -33.02 -5.39
CA MET A 598 -5.71 -33.05 -4.45
C MET A 598 -6.92 -32.38 -5.08
N LEU A 599 -8.07 -33.05 -5.05
CA LEU A 599 -9.34 -32.54 -5.56
C LEU A 599 -10.35 -32.50 -4.41
N ASN A 600 -10.96 -31.35 -4.18
CA ASN A 600 -11.94 -31.12 -3.11
C ASN A 600 -13.18 -30.44 -3.71
N GLY A 601 -14.34 -31.11 -3.67
CA GLY A 601 -15.61 -30.63 -4.23
C GLY A 601 -16.11 -29.38 -3.50
N GLY A 602 -16.32 -29.47 -2.19
CA GLY A 602 -16.77 -28.35 -1.36
C GLY A 602 -18.24 -28.47 -0.99
N GLU A 603 -19.03 -27.40 -1.11
CA GLU A 603 -20.48 -27.43 -0.93
C GLU A 603 -21.17 -27.65 -2.28
N GLY A 604 -21.83 -28.78 -2.49
CA GLY A 604 -22.20 -29.12 -3.86
C GLY A 604 -23.04 -30.37 -4.03
N ASN A 605 -23.01 -30.89 -5.24
CA ASN A 605 -23.25 -32.30 -5.56
C ASN A 605 -22.29 -32.53 -6.70
N ASP A 606 -21.09 -32.92 -6.34
CA ASP A 606 -19.91 -32.72 -7.14
C ASP A 606 -19.55 -34.00 -7.89
N VAL A 607 -18.85 -33.82 -9.00
CA VAL A 607 -18.35 -34.93 -9.80
C VAL A 607 -16.84 -34.84 -9.83
N ILE A 608 -16.21 -35.76 -9.11
CA ILE A 608 -14.76 -35.84 -8.97
C ILE A 608 -14.26 -37.09 -9.67
N THR A 609 -13.25 -36.92 -10.51
CA THR A 609 -12.57 -38.03 -11.19
C THR A 609 -11.07 -37.85 -11.01
N GLY A 610 -10.41 -38.85 -10.41
CA GLY A 610 -8.97 -38.89 -10.26
C GLY A 610 -8.22 -39.20 -11.55
N THR A 611 -6.95 -39.56 -11.37
CA THR A 611 -5.99 -39.86 -12.42
C THR A 611 -5.68 -41.36 -12.47
N GLY A 612 -4.51 -41.73 -13.00
CA GLY A 612 -3.97 -43.08 -12.91
C GLY A 612 -2.78 -43.16 -11.94
N ALA A 613 -2.63 -42.15 -11.08
CA ALA A 613 -1.62 -42.04 -10.04
C ALA A 613 -2.29 -42.05 -8.67
N ILE A 614 -1.52 -41.91 -7.59
CA ILE A 614 -2.10 -41.79 -6.24
C ILE A 614 -2.75 -40.41 -6.09
N ASP A 615 -4.04 -40.40 -5.81
CA ASP A 615 -4.86 -39.18 -5.67
C ASP A 615 -5.40 -39.00 -4.24
N SER A 616 -5.77 -37.76 -3.91
CA SER A 616 -6.54 -37.43 -2.69
C SER A 616 -7.80 -36.68 -3.08
N LEU A 617 -8.96 -37.30 -2.84
CA LEU A 617 -10.25 -36.88 -3.36
C LEU A 617 -11.24 -36.68 -2.20
N PHE A 618 -11.88 -35.52 -2.14
CA PHE A 618 -12.83 -35.17 -1.08
C PHE A 618 -14.10 -34.61 -1.71
N GLY A 619 -15.26 -35.21 -1.41
CA GLY A 619 -16.58 -34.76 -1.88
C GLY A 619 -16.98 -33.46 -1.19
N GLY A 620 -17.18 -33.53 0.12
CA GLY A 620 -17.53 -32.39 0.96
C GLY A 620 -19.00 -32.46 1.38
N ASN A 621 -19.73 -31.36 1.25
CA ASN A 621 -21.15 -31.34 1.58
C ASN A 621 -22.00 -31.58 0.32
N GLY A 622 -22.93 -32.51 0.41
CA GLY A 622 -23.92 -32.82 -0.61
C GLY A 622 -23.69 -34.20 -1.21
N ASN A 623 -24.46 -34.58 -2.24
CA ASN A 623 -24.41 -35.95 -2.75
C ASN A 623 -23.41 -36.02 -3.91
N ASP A 624 -22.24 -36.54 -3.64
CA ASP A 624 -21.08 -36.46 -4.51
C ASP A 624 -20.83 -37.78 -5.26
N SER A 625 -20.18 -37.67 -6.41
CA SER A 625 -19.79 -38.80 -7.25
C SER A 625 -18.29 -38.78 -7.46
N ILE A 626 -17.58 -39.69 -6.78
CA ILE A 626 -16.12 -39.77 -6.78
C ILE A 626 -15.66 -41.06 -7.49
N LEU A 627 -14.72 -40.91 -8.42
CA LEU A 627 -14.05 -42.01 -9.11
C LEU A 627 -12.53 -41.87 -8.93
N GLY A 628 -11.91 -42.77 -8.16
CA GLY A 628 -10.46 -42.82 -7.87
C GLY A 628 -9.64 -43.03 -9.14
N GLY A 629 -9.89 -44.13 -9.83
CA GLY A 629 -9.33 -44.41 -11.14
C GLY A 629 -8.28 -45.50 -11.08
N GLY A 630 -7.01 -45.16 -10.90
CA GLY A 630 -6.03 -46.20 -10.60
C GLY A 630 -4.89 -45.61 -9.81
N GLY A 631 -4.35 -46.34 -8.85
CA GLY A 631 -3.54 -45.71 -7.82
C GLY A 631 -3.84 -46.37 -6.49
N ASN A 632 -3.22 -45.89 -5.42
CA ASN A 632 -3.64 -46.27 -4.08
C ASN A 632 -4.19 -45.00 -3.47
N ASP A 633 -5.48 -44.78 -3.63
CA ASP A 633 -6.10 -43.48 -3.47
C ASP A 633 -6.59 -43.27 -2.03
N ILE A 634 -6.78 -41.99 -1.68
CA ILE A 634 -7.46 -41.59 -0.45
C ILE A 634 -8.72 -40.85 -0.87
N MET A 635 -9.88 -41.34 -0.43
CA MET A 635 -11.18 -40.80 -0.82
C MET A 635 -12.09 -40.60 0.39
N SER A 636 -12.82 -39.48 0.42
CA SER A 636 -13.87 -39.20 1.41
C SER A 636 -15.11 -38.63 0.72
N GLY A 637 -16.31 -39.15 1.01
CA GLY A 637 -17.58 -38.54 0.60
C GLY A 637 -17.93 -37.34 1.48
N ASP A 638 -17.65 -37.47 2.78
CA ASP A 638 -17.94 -36.51 3.85
C ASP A 638 -19.42 -36.44 4.24
N SER A 639 -20.25 -35.56 3.70
CA SER A 639 -21.65 -35.41 4.15
C SER A 639 -22.62 -35.46 2.99
N GLY A 640 -23.42 -36.51 2.87
CA GLY A 640 -24.37 -36.66 1.78
C GLY A 640 -24.69 -38.11 1.50
N ASN A 641 -25.40 -38.40 0.42
CA ASN A 641 -25.53 -39.79 -0.04
C ASN A 641 -24.62 -39.94 -1.25
N ASP A 642 -23.40 -40.38 -1.00
CA ASP A 642 -22.30 -40.31 -1.93
C ASP A 642 -22.14 -41.60 -2.72
N THR A 643 -21.49 -41.50 -3.88
CA THR A 643 -21.10 -42.66 -4.69
C THR A 643 -19.61 -42.62 -4.93
N LEU A 644 -18.88 -43.56 -4.31
CA LEU A 644 -17.43 -43.67 -4.36
C LEU A 644 -16.99 -44.97 -5.05
N LYS A 645 -15.99 -44.88 -5.93
CA LYS A 645 -15.40 -46.03 -6.64
C LYS A 645 -13.88 -45.92 -6.67
N GLY A 646 -13.17 -46.83 -6.02
CA GLY A 646 -11.69 -46.87 -5.99
C GLY A 646 -11.08 -47.32 -7.33
N GLU A 647 -11.67 -48.37 -7.90
CA GLU A 647 -11.27 -49.02 -9.15
C GLU A 647 -10.00 -49.88 -9.03
N VAL A 648 -8.79 -49.40 -9.32
CA VAL A 648 -7.59 -50.27 -9.31
C VAL A 648 -6.54 -49.76 -8.34
N GLY A 649 -6.18 -50.62 -7.40
CA GLY A 649 -5.10 -50.48 -6.43
C GLY A 649 -5.63 -50.59 -5.02
N ASN A 650 -4.82 -50.26 -4.02
CA ASN A 650 -5.21 -50.44 -2.62
C ASN A 650 -5.67 -49.09 -2.06
N ASP A 651 -6.97 -48.91 -1.99
CA ASP A 651 -7.60 -47.63 -1.70
C ASP A 651 -8.00 -47.49 -0.23
N ASN A 652 -8.00 -46.27 0.29
CA ASN A 652 -8.59 -45.94 1.59
C ASN A 652 -9.81 -45.06 1.33
N ILE A 653 -10.99 -45.57 1.65
CA ILE A 653 -12.27 -44.95 1.29
C ILE A 653 -13.12 -44.76 2.55
N THR A 654 -13.63 -43.55 2.72
CA THR A 654 -14.62 -43.23 3.75
C THR A 654 -15.88 -42.69 3.07
N GLY A 655 -17.05 -43.27 3.37
CA GLY A 655 -18.36 -42.75 2.93
C GLY A 655 -18.63 -41.43 3.64
N GLY A 656 -18.91 -41.50 4.95
CA GLY A 656 -19.12 -40.34 5.81
C GLY A 656 -20.52 -40.35 6.42
N ASP A 657 -21.19 -39.21 6.42
CA ASP A 657 -22.56 -39.08 6.91
C ASP A 657 -23.57 -39.24 5.77
N GLY A 658 -24.44 -40.25 5.83
CA GLY A 658 -25.56 -40.44 4.91
C GLY A 658 -25.56 -41.83 4.28
N ASN A 659 -26.43 -42.09 3.30
CA ASN A 659 -26.55 -43.46 2.76
C ASN A 659 -25.66 -43.60 1.53
N ASP A 660 -24.47 -44.14 1.73
CA ASP A 660 -23.41 -44.14 0.74
C ASP A 660 -23.38 -45.42 -0.08
N ILE A 661 -22.84 -45.29 -1.30
CA ILE A 661 -22.51 -46.43 -2.16
C ILE A 661 -21.01 -46.42 -2.38
N VAL A 662 -20.30 -47.38 -1.80
CA VAL A 662 -18.84 -47.48 -1.90
C VAL A 662 -18.44 -48.78 -2.59
N GLN A 663 -17.56 -48.68 -3.59
CA GLN A 663 -16.95 -49.83 -4.27
C GLN A 663 -15.43 -49.69 -4.22
N GLY A 664 -14.73 -50.62 -3.58
CA GLY A 664 -13.27 -50.69 -3.54
C GLY A 664 -12.71 -50.93 -4.94
N GLY A 665 -12.96 -52.11 -5.49
CA GLY A 665 -12.57 -52.47 -6.84
C GLY A 665 -11.58 -53.63 -6.82
N ALA A 666 -10.39 -53.43 -7.38
CA ALA A 666 -9.35 -54.45 -7.43
C ALA A 666 -8.12 -54.01 -6.65
N GLY A 667 -7.76 -54.76 -5.62
CA GLY A 667 -6.68 -54.43 -4.69
C GLY A 667 -7.10 -54.81 -3.28
N ASN A 668 -6.27 -54.48 -2.30
CA ASN A 668 -6.66 -54.67 -0.90
C ASN A 668 -7.11 -53.33 -0.34
N ASP A 669 -8.40 -53.14 -0.25
CA ASP A 669 -9.04 -51.87 0.07
C ASP A 669 -9.40 -51.77 1.55
N ASN A 670 -9.41 -50.54 2.06
CA ASN A 670 -9.86 -50.22 3.41
C ASN A 670 -11.04 -49.25 3.33
N ILE A 671 -12.23 -49.75 3.66
CA ILE A 671 -13.51 -49.05 3.49
C ILE A 671 -14.18 -48.84 4.86
N ASP A 672 -14.63 -47.61 5.11
CA ASP A 672 -15.46 -47.23 6.25
C ASP A 672 -16.74 -46.56 5.71
N GLY A 673 -17.92 -47.12 6.01
CA GLY A 673 -19.22 -46.60 5.58
C GLY A 673 -19.51 -45.27 6.27
N GLY A 674 -19.54 -45.29 7.61
CA GLY A 674 -19.68 -44.10 8.43
C GLY A 674 -20.98 -44.11 9.21
N THR A 675 -21.89 -43.17 8.94
CA THR A 675 -23.20 -43.12 9.60
C THR A 675 -24.34 -43.24 8.61
N ALA A 676 -25.45 -43.84 9.05
CA ALA A 676 -26.62 -44.18 8.24
C ALA A 676 -26.42 -45.44 7.40
N ASN A 677 -27.30 -45.71 6.44
CA ASN A 677 -27.41 -47.06 5.87
C ASN A 677 -26.61 -47.17 4.59
N ASP A 678 -25.47 -47.84 4.65
CA ASP A 678 -24.50 -47.88 3.57
C ASP A 678 -24.55 -49.17 2.74
N ASN A 679 -24.06 -49.08 1.51
CA ASN A 679 -23.87 -50.22 0.62
C ASN A 679 -22.41 -50.29 0.17
N LEU A 680 -21.67 -51.22 0.77
CA LEU A 680 -20.22 -51.35 0.69
C LEU A 680 -19.85 -52.66 -0.04
N ASP A 681 -18.98 -52.56 -1.05
CA ASP A 681 -18.49 -53.68 -1.86
C ASP A 681 -16.96 -53.60 -1.98
N GLY A 682 -16.24 -54.56 -1.40
CA GLY A 682 -14.77 -54.64 -1.44
C GLY A 682 -14.26 -54.92 -2.84
N GLY A 683 -14.65 -56.07 -3.40
CA GLY A 683 -14.37 -56.44 -4.77
C GLY A 683 -13.34 -57.57 -4.88
N ASP A 684 -12.29 -57.37 -5.66
CA ASP A 684 -11.21 -58.34 -5.85
C ASP A 684 -10.01 -57.99 -4.96
N GLY A 685 -9.70 -58.82 -3.95
CA GLY A 685 -8.52 -58.70 -3.11
C GLY A 685 -8.87 -58.93 -1.65
N ASN A 686 -7.92 -58.73 -0.73
CA ASN A 686 -8.18 -58.95 0.68
C ASN A 686 -8.54 -57.63 1.33
N ASP A 687 -9.83 -57.41 1.54
CA ASP A 687 -10.38 -56.12 1.91
C ASP A 687 -10.65 -56.01 3.42
N THR A 688 -10.68 -54.79 3.91
CA THR A 688 -11.10 -54.46 5.27
C THR A 688 -12.26 -53.47 5.20
N ILE A 689 -13.44 -53.88 5.67
CA ILE A 689 -14.67 -53.09 5.53
C ILE A 689 -15.37 -52.96 6.88
N SER A 690 -15.79 -51.74 7.22
CA SER A 690 -16.62 -51.43 8.39
C SER A 690 -17.88 -50.69 7.94
N GLY A 691 -19.07 -51.19 8.29
CA GLY A 691 -20.34 -50.47 8.12
C GLY A 691 -20.44 -49.26 9.05
N SER A 692 -20.04 -49.47 10.31
CA SER A 692 -20.04 -48.47 11.38
C SER A 692 -21.45 -48.25 11.96
N ASP A 693 -22.06 -47.06 11.93
CA ASP A 693 -23.40 -46.84 12.52
C ASP A 693 -24.46 -46.88 11.42
N GLY A 694 -25.39 -47.82 11.40
CA GLY A 694 -26.24 -47.94 10.22
C GLY A 694 -27.25 -49.05 10.21
N ALA A 695 -27.60 -49.49 9.01
CA ALA A 695 -28.21 -50.79 8.78
C ALA A 695 -27.70 -51.16 7.40
N ASP A 696 -26.50 -51.73 7.41
CA ASP A 696 -25.55 -51.66 6.31
C ASP A 696 -25.59 -52.94 5.50
N THR A 697 -25.28 -52.81 4.21
CA THR A 697 -25.04 -53.95 3.32
C THR A 697 -23.56 -54.00 3.01
N VAL A 698 -22.87 -55.03 3.51
CA VAL A 698 -21.42 -55.20 3.37
C VAL A 698 -21.12 -56.46 2.58
N THR A 699 -20.34 -56.35 1.50
CA THR A 699 -19.90 -57.49 0.67
C THR A 699 -18.38 -57.47 0.52
N GLY A 700 -17.69 -58.56 0.90
CA GLY A 700 -16.25 -58.74 0.67
C GLY A 700 -15.92 -59.11 -0.78
N ALA A 701 -16.68 -60.07 -1.32
CA ALA A 701 -16.61 -60.59 -2.68
C ALA A 701 -15.49 -61.63 -2.93
N ASN A 702 -14.31 -61.27 -3.44
CA ASN A 702 -13.25 -62.24 -3.75
C ASN A 702 -11.98 -61.95 -2.96
N GLY A 703 -11.65 -62.79 -1.98
CA GLY A 703 -10.40 -62.69 -1.25
C GLY A 703 -10.58 -63.18 0.18
N ASN A 704 -9.61 -62.90 1.03
CA ASN A 704 -9.77 -63.19 2.45
C ASN A 704 -10.03 -61.87 3.17
N ASP A 705 -11.29 -61.61 3.47
CA ASP A 705 -11.77 -60.30 3.86
C ASP A 705 -11.97 -60.18 5.37
N SER A 706 -11.90 -58.95 5.88
CA SER A 706 -12.18 -58.59 7.26
C SER A 706 -13.36 -57.62 7.28
N LEU A 707 -14.54 -58.11 7.63
CA LEU A 707 -15.80 -57.40 7.54
C LEU A 707 -16.39 -57.14 8.92
N ARG A 708 -16.89 -55.93 9.16
CA ARG A 708 -17.63 -55.55 10.35
C ARG A 708 -18.94 -54.84 9.97
N GLY A 709 -20.07 -55.28 10.53
CA GLY A 709 -21.34 -54.57 10.46
C GLY A 709 -21.25 -53.28 11.28
N GLY A 710 -21.29 -53.41 12.60
CA GLY A 710 -21.17 -52.29 13.52
C GLY A 710 -22.39 -52.15 14.41
N VAL A 711 -23.03 -50.99 14.42
CA VAL A 711 -24.27 -50.75 15.16
C VAL A 711 -25.43 -50.74 14.17
N GLY A 712 -26.41 -51.62 14.39
CA GLY A 712 -27.64 -51.66 13.61
C GLY A 712 -27.89 -53.03 13.03
N ASN A 713 -28.93 -53.15 12.21
CA ASN A 713 -29.32 -54.44 11.65
C ASN A 713 -28.64 -54.63 10.29
N ASP A 714 -27.49 -55.27 10.29
CA ASP A 714 -26.59 -55.32 9.16
C ASP A 714 -26.76 -56.61 8.34
N SER A 715 -26.39 -56.54 7.07
CA SER A 715 -26.33 -57.65 6.13
C SER A 715 -24.91 -57.79 5.61
N VAL A 716 -24.14 -58.72 6.18
CA VAL A 716 -22.72 -58.93 5.86
C VAL A 716 -22.52 -60.24 5.09
N ASN A 717 -21.82 -60.16 3.97
CA ASN A 717 -21.54 -61.28 3.08
C ASN A 717 -20.03 -61.37 2.77
N GLY A 718 -19.38 -62.44 3.23
CA GLY A 718 -17.97 -62.74 2.99
C GLY A 718 -17.67 -62.90 1.50
N GLY A 719 -18.18 -63.95 0.89
CA GLY A 719 -18.01 -64.20 -0.54
C GLY A 719 -17.17 -65.43 -0.80
N ASN A 720 -16.09 -65.28 -1.57
CA ASN A 720 -15.15 -66.35 -1.84
C ASN A 720 -13.83 -66.08 -1.11
N GLY A 721 -13.38 -67.05 -0.33
CA GLY A 721 -12.10 -67.04 0.39
C GLY A 721 -12.35 -67.23 1.87
N ASN A 722 -11.31 -67.04 2.68
CA ASN A 722 -11.44 -67.30 4.12
C ASN A 722 -11.64 -65.98 4.85
N ASP A 723 -12.88 -65.70 5.23
CA ASP A 723 -13.32 -64.39 5.69
C ASP A 723 -13.44 -64.33 7.21
N SER A 724 -13.30 -63.12 7.75
CA SER A 724 -13.53 -62.79 9.15
C SER A 724 -14.66 -61.79 9.24
N ILE A 725 -15.80 -62.20 9.78
CA ILE A 725 -17.04 -61.43 9.86
C ILE A 725 -17.39 -61.16 11.33
N ASP A 726 -17.71 -59.92 11.66
CA ASP A 726 -18.15 -59.46 12.99
C ASP A 726 -19.44 -58.63 12.79
N GLY A 727 -20.59 -59.14 13.26
CA GLY A 727 -21.91 -58.48 13.13
C GLY A 727 -21.95 -57.18 13.92
N GLY A 728 -21.88 -57.29 15.25
CA GLY A 728 -21.76 -56.14 16.14
C GLY A 728 -22.96 -56.01 17.08
N GLU A 729 -23.60 -54.85 17.12
CA GLU A 729 -24.80 -54.64 17.95
C GLU A 729 -26.06 -54.69 17.09
N SER A 730 -27.10 -55.40 17.56
CA SER A 730 -28.45 -55.59 16.97
C SER A 730 -28.57 -56.84 16.10
N ASP A 731 -29.79 -57.11 15.61
CA ASP A 731 -30.08 -58.37 14.91
C ASP A 731 -29.52 -58.35 13.47
N ASP A 732 -28.45 -59.12 13.23
CA ASP A 732 -27.67 -59.15 11.99
C ASP A 732 -27.96 -60.37 11.09
N THR A 733 -27.61 -60.26 9.81
CA THR A 733 -27.57 -61.37 8.85
C THR A 733 -26.16 -61.52 8.30
N LEU A 734 -25.49 -62.63 8.66
CA LEU A 734 -24.09 -62.89 8.35
C LEU A 734 -23.96 -64.15 7.48
N LEU A 735 -23.33 -64.03 6.31
CA LEU A 735 -23.13 -65.11 5.36
C LEU A 735 -21.63 -65.27 5.04
N GLY A 736 -21.03 -66.41 5.33
CA GLY A 736 -19.63 -66.72 4.95
C GLY A 736 -19.50 -67.06 3.46
N LEU A 737 -20.38 -67.94 2.98
CA LEU A 737 -20.43 -68.49 1.64
C LEU A 737 -19.34 -69.52 1.35
N ALA A 738 -18.22 -69.18 0.73
CA ALA A 738 -17.27 -70.18 0.24
C ALA A 738 -15.87 -69.99 0.78
N GLY A 739 -15.44 -70.89 1.67
CA GLY A 739 -14.11 -70.88 2.26
C GLY A 739 -14.19 -71.22 3.74
N ASN A 740 -13.07 -71.08 4.45
CA ASN A 740 -13.05 -71.40 5.87
C ASN A 740 -13.20 -70.11 6.67
N ASP A 741 -14.42 -69.82 7.09
CA ASP A 741 -14.82 -68.52 7.59
C ASP A 741 -14.86 -68.47 9.12
N LYS A 742 -14.72 -67.25 9.66
CA LYS A 742 -14.80 -66.95 11.08
C LYS A 742 -15.86 -65.87 11.30
N ILE A 743 -17.00 -66.24 11.87
CA ILE A 743 -18.19 -65.38 11.97
C ILE A 743 -18.59 -65.20 13.44
N PHE A 744 -18.79 -63.95 13.88
CA PHE A 744 -19.31 -63.59 15.20
C PHE A 744 -20.53 -62.71 15.06
N GLY A 745 -21.66 -63.10 15.66
CA GLY A 745 -22.87 -62.27 15.75
C GLY A 745 -22.69 -61.12 16.72
N ARG A 746 -22.26 -61.43 17.95
CA ARG A 746 -22.03 -60.54 19.11
C ARG A 746 -23.30 -60.27 19.91
N ASP A 747 -23.93 -59.10 19.79
CA ASP A 747 -25.11 -58.74 20.59
C ASP A 747 -26.31 -58.63 19.64
N GLY A 748 -27.36 -59.43 19.79
CA GLY A 748 -28.47 -59.41 18.83
C GLY A 748 -29.14 -60.77 18.70
N ASN A 749 -30.25 -60.86 17.96
CA ASN A 749 -30.78 -62.15 17.52
C ASN A 749 -30.32 -62.38 16.08
N ASP A 750 -29.17 -63.00 15.92
CA ASP A 750 -28.43 -63.04 14.68
C ASP A 750 -28.79 -64.25 13.82
N TYR A 751 -28.74 -64.05 12.51
CA TYR A 751 -28.80 -65.13 11.53
C TYR A 751 -27.43 -65.33 10.91
N ILE A 752 -26.82 -66.50 11.13
CA ILE A 752 -25.49 -66.85 10.65
C ILE A 752 -25.56 -68.10 9.75
N ASP A 753 -24.97 -68.03 8.56
CA ASP A 753 -24.79 -69.15 7.62
C ASP A 753 -23.31 -69.22 7.20
N GLY A 754 -22.58 -70.23 7.67
CA GLY A 754 -21.17 -70.46 7.36
C GLY A 754 -20.96 -70.73 5.88
N GLY A 755 -21.64 -71.73 5.35
CA GLY A 755 -21.68 -72.03 3.93
C GLY A 755 -20.89 -73.28 3.56
N ASP A 756 -19.92 -73.15 2.66
CA ASP A 756 -19.09 -74.24 2.14
C ASP A 756 -17.69 -74.22 2.78
N ASN A 757 -17.24 -75.37 3.28
CA ASN A 757 -15.99 -75.72 3.97
C ASN A 757 -16.07 -75.63 5.50
N ASP A 758 -14.92 -75.80 6.19
CA ASP A 758 -14.88 -75.93 7.65
C ASP A 758 -14.88 -74.53 8.29
N ASP A 759 -16.00 -74.15 8.92
CA ASP A 759 -16.27 -72.81 9.45
C ASP A 759 -16.24 -72.72 10.97
N ILE A 760 -16.05 -71.50 11.49
CA ILE A 760 -16.20 -71.16 12.91
C ILE A 760 -17.26 -70.06 13.00
N ALA A 761 -18.39 -70.34 13.65
CA ALA A 761 -19.47 -69.38 13.84
C ALA A 761 -19.90 -69.31 15.30
N ASN A 762 -20.10 -68.11 15.83
CA ASN A 762 -20.60 -67.89 17.18
C ASN A 762 -21.72 -66.84 17.17
N GLY A 763 -22.87 -67.17 17.75
CA GLY A 763 -24.02 -66.27 17.93
C GLY A 763 -23.68 -65.11 18.86
N GLY A 764 -23.51 -65.39 20.15
CA GLY A 764 -23.19 -64.38 21.15
C GLY A 764 -24.37 -64.19 22.13
N ASN A 765 -24.77 -62.95 22.37
CA ASN A 765 -25.88 -62.62 23.25
C ASN A 765 -27.18 -62.40 22.46
N GLY A 766 -28.18 -63.24 22.66
CA GLY A 766 -29.53 -63.13 22.11
C GLY A 766 -30.03 -64.46 21.58
N ASP A 767 -31.25 -64.53 21.05
CA ASP A 767 -31.81 -65.78 20.53
C ASP A 767 -31.34 -66.00 19.07
N ASP A 768 -30.21 -66.68 18.87
CA ASP A 768 -29.51 -66.75 17.59
C ASP A 768 -29.91 -67.94 16.71
N THR A 769 -29.66 -67.84 15.40
CA THR A 769 -29.75 -68.95 14.44
C THR A 769 -28.41 -69.12 13.73
N VAL A 770 -27.72 -70.22 14.03
CA VAL A 770 -26.39 -70.51 13.48
C VAL A 770 -26.40 -71.79 12.64
N ILE A 771 -26.02 -71.69 11.37
CA ILE A 771 -25.97 -72.79 10.40
C ILE A 771 -24.52 -72.96 9.93
N GLY A 772 -23.98 -74.17 10.05
CA GLY A 772 -22.62 -74.52 9.58
C GLY A 772 -22.57 -74.67 8.06
N GLY A 773 -23.27 -75.68 7.54
CA GLY A 773 -23.41 -75.87 6.09
C GLY A 773 -22.73 -77.15 5.61
N LEU A 774 -21.76 -77.03 4.70
CA LEU A 774 -20.96 -78.15 4.17
C LEU A 774 -19.55 -78.10 4.76
N GLY A 775 -19.24 -78.83 5.80
CA GLY A 775 -17.94 -78.68 6.44
C GLY A 775 -17.81 -79.53 7.68
N ASN A 776 -16.66 -79.45 8.35
CA ASN A 776 -16.58 -79.85 9.75
C ASN A 776 -16.58 -78.56 10.56
N ASP A 777 -17.76 -78.16 11.00
CA ASP A 777 -17.99 -76.80 11.48
C ASP A 777 -17.89 -76.73 13.00
N LEU A 778 -17.56 -75.55 13.51
CA LEU A 778 -17.54 -75.23 14.93
C LEU A 778 -18.53 -74.10 15.21
N LEU A 779 -19.64 -74.44 15.87
CA LEU A 779 -20.75 -73.51 16.13
C LEU A 779 -20.92 -73.25 17.64
N GLY A 780 -21.16 -72.00 18.02
CA GLY A 780 -21.50 -71.56 19.38
C GLY A 780 -22.78 -70.72 19.42
N GLY A 781 -23.61 -70.90 20.45
CA GLY A 781 -24.77 -70.05 20.76
C GLY A 781 -24.42 -68.92 21.73
N GLU A 782 -23.80 -69.26 22.86
CA GLU A 782 -23.53 -68.37 24.02
C GLU A 782 -24.78 -68.07 24.88
N ASP A 783 -25.24 -66.82 25.01
CA ASP A 783 -26.31 -66.42 25.93
C ASP A 783 -27.63 -66.28 25.15
N GLY A 784 -28.62 -67.14 25.34
CA GLY A 784 -29.89 -67.03 24.62
C GLY A 784 -30.57 -68.37 24.36
N ASN A 785 -31.74 -68.36 23.71
CA ASN A 785 -32.36 -69.61 23.27
C ASN A 785 -32.02 -69.85 21.80
N ASP A 786 -30.94 -70.56 21.56
CA ASP A 786 -30.30 -70.58 20.25
C ASP A 786 -30.76 -71.74 19.38
N THR A 787 -30.69 -71.56 18.07
CA THR A 787 -30.93 -72.60 17.06
C THR A 787 -29.65 -72.89 16.30
N LEU A 788 -29.04 -74.05 16.54
CA LEU A 788 -27.80 -74.46 15.89
C LEU A 788 -28.04 -75.63 14.94
N ASN A 789 -27.44 -75.59 13.74
CA ASN A 789 -27.53 -76.66 12.75
C ASN A 789 -26.17 -76.89 12.05
N GLY A 790 -25.51 -78.01 12.35
CA GLY A 790 -24.20 -78.36 11.79
C GLY A 790 -24.25 -78.55 10.27
N GLY A 791 -25.20 -79.35 9.79
CA GLY A 791 -25.38 -79.56 8.36
C GLY A 791 -24.71 -80.85 7.88
N ALA A 792 -23.67 -80.78 7.07
CA ALA A 792 -23.01 -81.96 6.52
C ALA A 792 -21.51 -81.98 6.78
N GLY A 793 -21.05 -83.02 7.48
CA GLY A 793 -19.67 -83.26 7.87
C GLY A 793 -19.62 -83.47 9.38
N ASN A 794 -18.44 -83.44 10.01
CA ASN A 794 -18.34 -83.79 11.44
C ASN A 794 -18.28 -82.54 12.29
N ASP A 795 -19.41 -82.16 12.86
CA ASP A 795 -19.59 -80.82 13.41
C ASP A 795 -19.43 -80.80 14.93
N SER A 796 -19.05 -79.64 15.47
CA SER A 796 -18.95 -79.36 16.90
C SER A 796 -19.86 -78.20 17.26
N LEU A 797 -20.93 -78.46 18.02
CA LEU A 797 -21.91 -77.45 18.40
C LEU A 797 -21.90 -77.28 19.93
N LEU A 798 -21.99 -76.03 20.36
CA LEU A 798 -22.11 -75.61 21.76
C LEU A 798 -23.31 -74.67 21.89
N GLY A 799 -24.32 -75.04 22.67
CA GLY A 799 -25.48 -74.21 22.96
C GLY A 799 -25.07 -73.01 23.82
N GLY A 800 -24.97 -73.21 25.13
CA GLY A 800 -24.54 -72.17 26.07
C GLY A 800 -25.52 -72.03 27.21
N ASP A 801 -25.89 -70.79 27.54
CA ASP A 801 -26.88 -70.44 28.55
C ASP A 801 -28.24 -70.18 27.88
N GLY A 802 -29.24 -71.03 28.11
CA GLY A 802 -30.63 -70.85 27.68
C GLY A 802 -31.26 -72.15 27.15
N ASP A 803 -32.48 -72.10 26.63
CA ASP A 803 -33.17 -73.31 26.16
C ASP A 803 -32.86 -73.55 24.67
N ASP A 804 -31.77 -74.29 24.38
CA ASP A 804 -31.23 -74.39 23.02
C ASP A 804 -31.85 -75.49 22.14
N SER A 805 -31.79 -75.32 20.82
CA SER A 805 -32.23 -76.29 19.81
C SER A 805 -31.11 -76.62 18.81
N MET A 806 -30.51 -77.80 18.96
CA MET A 806 -29.32 -78.21 18.21
C MET A 806 -29.58 -79.40 17.28
N LEU A 807 -29.14 -79.28 16.03
CA LEU A 807 -29.18 -80.31 15.00
C LEU A 807 -27.76 -80.63 14.52
N GLY A 808 -27.30 -81.87 14.70
CA GLY A 808 -25.97 -82.30 14.24
C GLY A 808 -25.91 -82.33 12.72
N GLY A 809 -26.79 -83.13 12.11
CA GLY A 809 -26.92 -83.22 10.67
C GLY A 809 -26.41 -84.56 10.15
N ALA A 810 -25.55 -84.55 9.13
CA ALA A 810 -25.00 -85.76 8.55
C ALA A 810 -23.51 -85.88 8.86
N GLY A 811 -23.11 -86.81 9.72
CA GLY A 811 -21.70 -86.90 10.06
C GLY A 811 -21.36 -87.73 11.27
N SER A 812 -20.53 -87.18 12.16
CA SER A 812 -20.17 -87.77 13.45
C SER A 812 -19.91 -86.60 14.38
N ASP A 813 -20.98 -86.14 15.00
CA ASP A 813 -21.06 -84.78 15.51
C ASP A 813 -20.87 -84.76 17.03
N SER A 814 -20.40 -83.63 17.56
CA SER A 814 -20.23 -83.41 18.99
C SER A 814 -21.09 -82.24 19.42
N MET A 815 -22.06 -82.46 20.31
CA MET A 815 -22.97 -81.42 20.78
C MET A 815 -22.97 -81.33 22.30
N LEU A 816 -22.83 -80.11 22.80
CA LEU A 816 -22.94 -79.74 24.21
C LEU A 816 -24.06 -78.70 24.35
N GLY A 817 -25.14 -79.03 25.07
CA GLY A 817 -26.27 -78.13 25.35
C GLY A 817 -25.81 -76.97 26.23
N GLY A 818 -25.74 -77.18 27.53
CA GLY A 818 -25.18 -76.21 28.46
C GLY A 818 -26.07 -76.03 29.68
N ASP A 819 -26.37 -74.78 30.02
CA ASP A 819 -27.29 -74.41 31.08
C ASP A 819 -28.68 -74.15 30.47
N GLY A 820 -29.73 -74.87 30.86
CA GLY A 820 -31.09 -74.66 30.33
C GLY A 820 -31.78 -75.95 29.87
N ASP A 821 -33.04 -75.88 29.46
CA ASP A 821 -33.79 -77.06 29.00
C ASP A 821 -33.58 -77.30 27.48
N ASP A 822 -32.48 -77.95 27.12
CA ASP A 822 -32.03 -78.07 25.71
C ASP A 822 -32.73 -79.17 24.89
N THR A 823 -32.71 -79.04 23.56
CA THR A 823 -33.13 -80.07 22.60
C THR A 823 -31.99 -80.41 21.63
N LEU A 824 -31.46 -81.64 21.72
CA LEU A 824 -30.34 -82.11 20.89
C LEU A 824 -30.76 -83.26 19.98
N ASN A 825 -30.41 -83.22 18.70
CA ASN A 825 -30.71 -84.28 17.72
C ASN A 825 -29.56 -84.48 16.72
N GLY A 826 -28.84 -85.60 16.82
CA GLY A 826 -27.66 -85.87 15.97
C GLY A 826 -28.00 -85.98 14.48
N GLN A 827 -29.21 -86.42 14.13
CA GLN A 827 -29.69 -86.58 12.75
C GLN A 827 -28.89 -87.56 11.84
N GLY A 828 -28.04 -88.40 12.44
CA GLY A 828 -27.50 -89.60 11.83
C GLY A 828 -25.98 -89.55 11.70
N GLY A 829 -25.31 -90.49 12.34
CA GLY A 829 -23.88 -90.46 12.42
C GLY A 829 -23.37 -91.44 13.45
N ALA A 830 -22.23 -91.14 14.05
CA ALA A 830 -21.82 -91.72 15.32
C ALA A 830 -21.46 -90.56 16.24
N ASP A 831 -22.46 -90.10 16.98
CA ASP A 831 -22.46 -88.77 17.57
C ASP A 831 -22.06 -88.79 19.07
N VAL A 832 -21.74 -87.64 19.64
CA VAL A 832 -21.45 -87.44 21.06
C VAL A 832 -22.33 -86.29 21.57
N LEU A 833 -23.33 -86.63 22.38
CA LEU A 833 -24.35 -85.68 22.84
C LEU A 833 -24.29 -85.53 24.36
N ALA A 834 -24.33 -84.30 24.87
CA ALA A 834 -24.42 -84.01 26.29
C ALA A 834 -25.30 -82.77 26.52
N GLY A 835 -26.40 -82.93 27.26
CA GLY A 835 -27.28 -81.81 27.59
C GLY A 835 -26.74 -80.97 28.73
N ASN A 836 -26.18 -81.62 29.77
CA ASN A 836 -25.69 -81.00 31.01
C ASN A 836 -26.77 -80.47 31.96
N GLU A 837 -26.83 -79.16 32.20
CA GLU A 837 -27.55 -78.55 33.31
C GLU A 837 -28.99 -78.20 32.92
N GLY A 838 -29.91 -79.15 33.05
CA GLY A 838 -31.31 -78.84 32.77
C GLY A 838 -32.20 -80.06 32.64
N THR A 839 -33.34 -79.88 31.98
CA THR A 839 -34.28 -80.95 31.59
C THR A 839 -34.23 -81.19 30.08
N ASP A 840 -33.16 -81.84 29.66
CA ASP A 840 -32.82 -81.91 28.24
C ASP A 840 -33.62 -82.99 27.47
N ALA A 841 -33.89 -82.70 26.21
CA ALA A 841 -34.58 -83.53 25.24
C ALA A 841 -33.62 -84.01 24.15
N ILE A 842 -32.97 -85.16 24.38
CA ILE A 842 -32.05 -85.77 23.41
C ILE A 842 -32.80 -86.78 22.52
N VAL A 843 -32.75 -86.56 21.21
CA VAL A 843 -33.40 -87.38 20.18
C VAL A 843 -32.35 -88.19 19.41
N ASP A 844 -31.71 -89.16 20.06
CA ASP A 844 -30.78 -90.11 19.40
C ASP A 844 -30.61 -91.46 20.13
N ASP A 845 -29.68 -92.32 19.68
CA ASP A 845 -29.32 -93.55 20.38
C ASP A 845 -28.68 -93.23 21.75
N SER A 846 -29.19 -93.88 22.79
CA SER A 846 -28.64 -93.85 24.15
C SER A 846 -27.13 -94.17 24.27
N ALA A 847 -26.52 -94.77 23.25
CA ALA A 847 -25.09 -95.07 23.21
C ALA A 847 -24.21 -93.84 22.90
N GLU A 848 -24.78 -92.77 22.36
CA GLU A 848 -24.11 -91.54 21.92
C GLU A 848 -24.14 -90.46 23.02
N ILE A 849 -24.94 -90.66 24.07
CA ILE A 849 -25.06 -89.75 25.20
C ILE A 849 -23.87 -89.88 26.14
N ASN A 850 -23.14 -88.79 26.36
CA ASN A 850 -21.99 -88.70 27.27
C ASN A 850 -21.98 -87.38 28.08
N GLU A 851 -22.77 -87.33 29.15
CA GLU A 851 -22.86 -86.18 30.10
C GLU A 851 -21.56 -85.80 30.83
N SER A 852 -20.41 -86.42 30.50
CA SER A 852 -19.10 -86.01 31.00
C SER A 852 -18.22 -85.38 29.93
N PHE A 853 -18.75 -85.28 28.70
CA PHE A 853 -18.08 -84.64 27.59
C PHE A 853 -17.92 -83.15 27.88
N THR A 854 -16.74 -82.64 27.54
CA THR A 854 -16.40 -81.23 27.61
C THR A 854 -15.48 -80.95 26.43
N PHE A 855 -15.64 -79.79 25.79
CA PHE A 855 -14.73 -79.38 24.73
C PHE A 855 -13.37 -78.97 25.31
N PRO A 856 -12.26 -79.22 24.57
CA PRO A 856 -10.95 -78.74 24.98
C PRO A 856 -10.89 -77.22 24.93
N THR A 857 -10.08 -76.61 25.80
CA THR A 857 -9.90 -75.15 25.90
C THR A 857 -9.61 -74.47 24.56
N SER A 858 -8.93 -75.17 23.63
CA SER A 858 -8.64 -74.64 22.28
C SER A 858 -9.88 -74.39 21.43
N VAL A 859 -10.95 -75.17 21.61
CA VAL A 859 -12.24 -74.99 20.91
C VAL A 859 -12.94 -73.76 21.48
N LEU A 860 -13.01 -73.65 22.81
CA LEU A 860 -13.61 -72.50 23.48
C LEU A 860 -12.88 -71.18 23.14
N THR A 861 -11.55 -71.19 23.02
CA THR A 861 -10.78 -70.02 22.57
C THR A 861 -11.03 -69.68 21.09
N ALA A 862 -11.35 -70.65 20.24
CA ALA A 862 -11.63 -70.39 18.83
C ALA A 862 -12.97 -69.65 18.63
N LEU A 863 -13.96 -69.97 19.48
CA LEU A 863 -15.26 -69.31 19.55
C LEU A 863 -15.26 -68.01 20.36
N ASP A 864 -14.14 -67.60 20.98
CA ASP A 864 -14.05 -66.38 21.82
C ASP A 864 -14.82 -66.43 23.17
N ILE A 865 -15.08 -67.63 23.69
CA ILE A 865 -15.89 -67.88 24.92
C ILE A 865 -15.07 -67.71 26.24
N LEU A 866 -13.76 -67.42 26.18
CA LEU A 866 -12.82 -67.50 27.33
C LEU A 866 -12.10 -66.23 27.76
#